data_AF-A0A441XQJ7-F1
#
_entry.id   AF-A0A441XQJ7-F1
#
_cell.length_a   1.000
_cell.length_b   1.000
_cell.length_c   1.000
_cell.angle_alpha   90.00
_cell.angle_beta   90.00
_cell.angle_gamma   90.00
#
_symmetry.space_group_name_H-M   'P 1'
#
loop_
_entity.id
_entity.type
_entity.pdbx_description
1 polymer ?
#
loop_
_entity_poly.entity_id
_entity_poly.type
_entity_poly.pdbx_seq_one_letter_code
_entity_poly.pdbx_strand_id
1 'polypeptide(L)'
;MYHKGIEGFPYFLGLRSLADIATRDDRVCVLNILGGESRTVTPTSHAFSGGNVIFGTSPGRGGQVLKTPVGDIPVYNNVREGLDAGHAFDTGVVYLPPSGVRDGVAELVRVNPGLRKIVIITEKISVHDAREIRAMAQANGSVAIFSNSGGFTTTIAQYLGTAGWGTTTIVSSGKDVYIHYAAPDFAHAFGNDDRSKAAVLYAEPGGYYEQGIDWTKPVVACVVGRWKSKLTRAVGHAGAMAGSGDSAEDKERWFMGAFGVPGLFTPEHPVVSAKGAVVTNIADIPAALTAVMALNGAAPDFTPRGDLALKPWVANDQGLRLPPELAMPAVTAPEPYAGQIAALGAQVGAVVARQNMKDKSGASVMDPKTQVTSVHGHSVLDLALEPLEATFALPLVHEIATENDRAMLDVAVAAEVNLVGDPILVAADAAREAGNAPNAVMATAAAIVGPKRVERALGCTRALIGLFAHSGLRDGRDEEFDASGIVCDDATRALFLATEAEAADPRPEAMLAAIAARGGRSAFLKFLGGLGGRLSRDAILAAIATTIAWGPLMRKRISRLTAETLPWYLRLYGVMVGATIPGEHHRSGSLWGIPRDERFGQWTMADLCFLAMTGKKPTPEEALPLQMLVGLLISNGPGSISAQGAKGAVSADGPQTPARVQINKAMVGFLTHTGYSHGGNGFEGMAFLLEQFKDAGLTDPSDPAHGLDLKAMATAFARTYRREKAQAKELGTEVRALPGVHHPVFKGKPVNHDPRERFIAEFMARQGKYNVFHAFYRELVQALHDQGASPYVFCVNVDAVIAALLLALLWKDFKSGALTERDLETAAFTVFLYGRMI
;
A
#
# COMPACT_ATOMS: atom_id res chain seq x y z
N MET A 1 45.17 5.40 44.57
CA MET A 1 45.01 6.16 45.82
C MET A 1 43.57 6.64 45.84
N TYR A 2 42.71 6.14 46.74
CA TYR A 2 41.29 6.49 46.72
C TYR A 2 41.05 7.87 47.34
N HIS A 3 40.26 8.71 46.68
CA HIS A 3 39.79 9.97 47.27
C HIS A 3 38.81 9.67 48.42
N LYS A 4 38.82 10.50 49.46
CA LYS A 4 37.77 10.46 50.48
C LYS A 4 36.47 11.03 49.92
N GLY A 5 35.35 10.34 50.16
CA GLY A 5 34.01 10.82 49.82
C GLY A 5 33.52 11.91 50.78
N ILE A 6 32.26 12.31 50.62
CA ILE A 6 31.60 13.26 51.53
C ILE A 6 31.39 12.61 52.91
N GLU A 7 31.74 13.36 53.95
CA GLU A 7 31.64 12.91 55.34
C GLU A 7 30.16 12.78 55.77
N GLY A 8 29.83 11.71 56.49
CA GLY A 8 28.46 11.39 56.88
C GLY A 8 27.65 10.60 55.85
N PHE A 9 28.11 10.45 54.60
CA PHE A 9 27.43 9.60 53.60
C PHE A 9 27.88 8.12 53.73
N PRO A 10 26.97 7.13 53.65
CA PRO A 10 27.29 5.71 53.93
C PRO A 10 28.03 4.99 52.80
N TYR A 11 28.36 5.68 51.71
CA TYR A 11 29.13 5.18 50.57
C TYR A 11 29.89 6.35 49.92
N PHE A 12 30.86 6.06 49.05
CA PHE A 12 31.56 7.11 48.31
C PHE A 12 30.56 7.89 47.42
N LEU A 13 30.58 9.21 47.59
CA LEU A 13 29.80 10.15 46.79
C LEU A 13 30.77 11.25 46.29
N GLY A 14 31.08 11.23 45.00
CA GLY A 14 31.79 12.32 44.32
C GLY A 14 30.93 13.57 44.07
N LEU A 15 29.63 13.50 44.41
CA LEU A 15 28.62 14.48 44.03
C LEU A 15 28.44 15.52 45.15
N ARG A 16 28.85 16.77 44.89
CA ARG A 16 28.80 17.89 45.82
C ARG A 16 27.72 18.92 45.52
N SER A 17 27.28 19.00 44.27
CA SER A 17 26.37 20.05 43.83
C SER A 17 25.45 19.53 42.74
N LEU A 18 24.29 20.15 42.58
CA LEU A 18 23.76 20.24 41.23
C LEU A 18 24.57 21.32 40.45
N ALA A 19 25.74 20.92 39.94
CA ALA A 19 26.38 21.49 38.76
C ALA A 19 26.82 20.39 37.78
N ASP A 20 27.81 19.60 38.16
CA ASP A 20 28.77 18.92 37.28
C ASP A 20 28.30 17.60 36.57
N ILE A 21 26.99 17.22 36.52
CA ILE A 21 26.51 16.08 35.68
C ILE A 21 26.73 16.44 34.21
N ALA A 22 26.34 17.65 33.82
CA ALA A 22 26.32 18.09 32.44
C ALA A 22 26.43 19.61 32.39
N THR A 23 27.40 20.11 31.63
CA THR A 23 27.56 21.53 31.31
C THR A 23 27.89 21.67 29.81
N ARG A 24 27.73 22.87 29.24
CA ARG A 24 28.19 23.13 27.86
C ARG A 24 29.71 23.07 27.74
N ASP A 25 30.42 23.32 28.84
CA ASP A 25 31.88 23.46 28.90
C ASP A 25 32.57 22.08 29.11
N ASP A 26 31.79 21.03 29.35
CA ASP A 26 32.20 19.61 29.36
C ASP A 26 32.87 19.23 28.04
N ARG A 27 33.93 18.41 28.10
CA ARG A 27 34.65 17.95 26.90
C ARG A 27 34.35 16.48 26.67
N VAL A 28 33.53 16.19 25.65
CA VAL A 28 32.88 14.88 25.48
C VAL A 28 33.59 13.96 24.48
N CYS A 29 33.76 12.69 24.84
CA CYS A 29 34.11 11.56 23.96
C CYS A 29 32.92 10.59 23.87
N VAL A 30 32.42 10.33 22.66
CA VAL A 30 31.29 9.39 22.44
C VAL A 30 31.80 8.01 22.00
N LEU A 31 31.57 6.97 22.81
CA LEU A 31 31.84 5.59 22.41
C LEU A 31 30.78 5.09 21.43
N ASN A 32 31.23 4.47 20.33
CA ASN A 32 30.41 4.03 19.21
C ASN A 32 29.63 5.19 18.53
N ILE A 33 30.32 6.31 18.25
CA ILE A 33 29.72 7.54 17.67
C ILE A 33 29.07 7.34 16.28
N LEU A 34 29.54 6.36 15.50
CA LEU A 34 28.95 5.96 14.21
C LEU A 34 27.96 4.78 14.32
N GLY A 35 27.48 4.50 15.53
CA GLY A 35 26.41 3.52 15.80
C GLY A 35 25.06 3.98 15.24
N GLY A 36 24.06 3.08 15.26
CA GLY A 36 22.76 3.33 14.60
C GLY A 36 22.02 4.57 15.11
N GLU A 37 22.03 4.77 16.43
CA GLU A 37 21.34 5.85 17.16
C GLU A 37 22.25 7.05 17.44
N SER A 38 23.48 6.81 17.93
CA SER A 38 24.47 7.84 18.24
C SER A 38 24.71 8.78 17.06
N ARG A 39 24.86 8.24 15.84
CA ARG A 39 25.09 9.05 14.62
C ARG A 39 23.95 10.02 14.27
N THR A 40 22.73 9.81 14.78
CA THR A 40 21.59 10.69 14.51
C THR A 40 21.35 11.71 15.63
N VAL A 41 21.69 11.38 16.89
CA VAL A 41 21.51 12.29 18.04
C VAL A 41 22.73 13.17 18.30
N THR A 42 23.95 12.66 18.12
CA THR A 42 25.19 13.41 18.42
C THR A 42 25.32 14.73 17.63
N PRO A 43 24.95 14.85 16.34
CA PRO A 43 25.01 16.13 15.63
C PRO A 43 24.10 17.21 16.26
N THR A 44 22.93 16.81 16.75
CA THR A 44 21.98 17.69 17.44
C THR A 44 22.52 18.13 18.80
N SER A 45 23.04 17.20 19.61
CA SER A 45 23.63 17.52 20.90
C SER A 45 24.87 18.42 20.79
N HIS A 46 25.74 18.16 19.80
CA HIS A 46 26.94 18.94 19.53
C HIS A 46 26.61 20.35 19.03
N ALA A 47 25.59 20.52 18.18
CA ALA A 47 25.09 21.84 17.78
C ALA A 47 24.46 22.61 18.96
N PHE A 48 23.66 21.94 19.79
CA PHE A 48 23.00 22.55 20.94
C PHE A 48 23.98 22.99 22.05
N SER A 49 25.07 22.25 22.26
CA SER A 49 26.10 22.60 23.24
C SER A 49 27.10 23.67 22.77
N GLY A 50 27.10 24.01 21.48
CA GLY A 50 28.09 24.89 20.88
C GLY A 50 29.43 24.22 20.54
N GLY A 51 29.43 22.90 20.31
CA GLY A 51 30.59 22.16 19.80
C GLY A 51 31.30 21.24 20.80
N ASN A 52 30.67 20.89 21.93
CA ASN A 52 31.37 20.29 23.08
C ASN A 52 31.81 18.81 22.95
N VAL A 53 31.46 18.14 21.84
CA VAL A 53 31.93 16.77 21.53
C VAL A 53 33.23 16.84 20.73
N ILE A 54 34.33 16.41 21.36
CA ILE A 54 35.70 16.57 20.85
C ILE A 54 36.05 15.48 19.84
N PHE A 55 35.69 14.23 20.13
CA PHE A 55 35.83 13.09 19.22
C PHE A 55 34.85 11.97 19.60
N GLY A 56 34.84 10.89 18.83
CA GLY A 56 34.25 9.64 19.27
C GLY A 56 34.98 8.40 18.76
N THR A 57 34.59 7.23 19.25
CA THR A 57 35.17 5.95 18.83
C THR A 57 34.19 5.16 17.97
N SER A 58 34.69 4.38 17.01
CA SER A 58 33.96 3.27 16.41
C SER A 58 34.96 2.27 15.83
N PRO A 59 35.14 1.08 16.43
CA PRO A 59 36.12 0.09 15.98
C PRO A 59 35.98 -0.26 14.49
N GLY A 60 37.10 -0.31 13.78
CA GLY A 60 37.14 -0.56 12.34
C GLY A 60 36.72 0.61 11.46
N ARG A 61 36.48 1.80 12.04
CA ARG A 61 36.07 3.03 11.32
C ARG A 61 36.85 4.27 11.75
N GLY A 62 38.02 4.11 12.37
CA GLY A 62 38.93 5.23 12.63
C GLY A 62 39.38 5.95 11.35
N GLY A 63 39.62 7.26 11.46
CA GLY A 63 39.93 8.14 10.32
C GLY A 63 38.69 8.66 9.57
N GLN A 64 37.48 8.28 9.98
CA GLN A 64 36.23 8.89 9.50
C GLN A 64 35.87 10.13 10.31
N VAL A 65 34.85 10.88 9.86
CA VAL A 65 34.26 12.01 10.58
C VAL A 65 32.74 11.85 10.67
N LEU A 66 32.14 12.28 11.77
CA LEU A 66 30.69 12.51 11.88
C LEU A 66 30.40 13.98 11.58
N LYS A 67 29.66 14.24 10.51
CA LYS A 67 29.33 15.62 10.09
C LYS A 67 28.29 16.26 11.00
N THR A 68 28.47 17.54 11.33
CA THR A 68 27.49 18.33 12.08
C THR A 68 27.38 19.77 11.54
N PRO A 69 26.32 20.53 11.88
CA PRO A 69 26.17 21.92 11.47
C PRO A 69 27.22 22.90 12.01
N VAL A 70 28.00 22.53 13.04
CA VAL A 70 28.97 23.43 13.70
C VAL A 70 30.42 22.90 13.66
N GLY A 71 30.66 21.77 12.99
CA GLY A 71 31.98 21.14 12.85
C GLY A 71 31.90 19.64 12.59
N ASP A 72 32.86 19.08 11.85
CA ASP A 72 32.98 17.64 11.63
C ASP A 72 33.75 17.01 12.83
N ILE A 73 33.13 16.05 13.52
CA ILE A 73 33.71 15.39 14.71
C ILE A 73 34.60 14.21 14.26
N PRO A 74 35.89 14.14 14.66
CA PRO A 74 36.78 13.05 14.27
C PRO A 74 36.42 11.72 14.95
N VAL A 75 36.62 10.62 14.23
CA VAL A 75 36.34 9.24 14.69
C VAL A 75 37.62 8.42 14.72
N TYR A 76 37.85 7.75 15.85
CA TYR A 76 38.99 6.84 16.11
C TYR A 76 38.48 5.41 16.34
N ASN A 77 39.35 4.39 16.34
CA ASN A 77 38.89 3.02 16.63
C ASN A 77 38.66 2.79 18.13
N ASN A 78 39.40 3.49 18.98
CA ASN A 78 39.41 3.36 20.44
C ASN A 78 39.72 4.73 21.10
N VAL A 79 39.63 4.80 22.43
CA VAL A 79 39.79 6.06 23.19
C VAL A 79 41.27 6.49 23.22
N ARG A 80 42.21 5.53 23.26
CA ARG A 80 43.65 5.79 23.26
C ARG A 80 44.08 6.54 22.00
N GLU A 81 43.65 6.10 20.82
CA GLU A 81 43.93 6.78 19.53
C GLU A 81 43.48 8.25 19.51
N GLY A 82 42.35 8.58 20.13
CA GLY A 82 41.88 9.97 20.24
C GLY A 82 42.76 10.83 21.15
N LEU A 83 43.19 10.28 22.30
CA LEU A 83 44.13 10.93 23.21
C LEU A 83 45.51 11.13 22.55
N ASP A 84 46.01 10.12 21.86
CA ASP A 84 47.32 10.12 21.20
C ASP A 84 47.35 11.07 19.98
N ALA A 85 46.19 11.33 19.37
CA ALA A 85 45.98 12.39 18.38
C ALA A 85 45.89 13.81 18.99
N GLY A 86 46.08 13.96 20.30
CA GLY A 86 46.13 15.25 21.00
C GLY A 86 44.80 15.75 21.57
N HIS A 87 43.71 14.96 21.50
CA HIS A 87 42.42 15.39 22.06
C HIS A 87 42.38 15.21 23.57
N ALA A 88 42.08 16.28 24.31
CA ALA A 88 41.75 16.22 25.73
C ALA A 88 40.22 16.22 25.94
N PHE A 89 39.72 15.34 26.81
CA PHE A 89 38.31 15.20 27.17
C PHE A 89 38.15 14.84 28.66
N ASP A 90 37.01 15.15 29.27
CA ASP A 90 36.70 14.83 30.68
C ASP A 90 35.40 14.02 30.87
N THR A 91 34.62 13.84 29.80
CA THR A 91 33.28 13.26 29.84
C THR A 91 33.15 12.14 28.82
N GLY A 92 32.86 10.91 29.27
CA GLY A 92 32.54 9.79 28.39
C GLY A 92 31.03 9.65 28.18
N VAL A 93 30.58 9.31 26.96
CA VAL A 93 29.18 8.96 26.66
C VAL A 93 29.14 7.62 25.93
N VAL A 94 28.35 6.66 26.42
CA VAL A 94 28.42 5.25 25.98
C VAL A 94 27.16 4.81 25.22
N TYR A 95 27.32 4.51 23.92
CA TYR A 95 26.32 3.90 23.03
C TYR A 95 26.76 2.48 22.58
N LEU A 96 27.21 1.65 23.52
CA LEU A 96 27.62 0.27 23.27
C LEU A 96 26.46 -0.72 23.51
N PRO A 97 26.43 -1.90 22.85
CA PRO A 97 25.54 -2.99 23.26
C PRO A 97 25.77 -3.39 24.73
N PRO A 98 24.77 -3.93 25.46
CA PRO A 98 24.86 -4.16 26.91
C PRO A 98 26.11 -4.92 27.37
N SER A 99 26.51 -5.95 26.61
CA SER A 99 27.70 -6.77 26.88
C SER A 99 29.05 -6.05 26.67
N GLY A 100 29.07 -4.90 26.00
CA GLY A 100 30.27 -4.08 25.77
C GLY A 100 30.41 -2.88 26.70
N VAL A 101 29.37 -2.52 27.47
CA VAL A 101 29.35 -1.29 28.27
C VAL A 101 30.46 -1.28 29.31
N ARG A 102 30.62 -2.35 30.09
CA ARG A 102 31.65 -2.44 31.14
C ARG A 102 33.05 -2.24 30.57
N ASP A 103 33.36 -2.89 29.45
CA ASP A 103 34.71 -2.86 28.88
C ASP A 103 35.02 -1.48 28.27
N GLY A 104 34.01 -0.79 27.71
CA GLY A 104 34.13 0.61 27.31
C GLY A 104 34.29 1.60 28.48
N VAL A 105 33.58 1.37 29.59
CA VAL A 105 33.77 2.12 30.85
C VAL A 105 35.19 1.90 31.40
N ALA A 106 35.64 0.64 31.47
CA ALA A 106 36.98 0.28 31.92
C ALA A 106 38.07 0.83 30.98
N GLU A 107 37.82 0.92 29.67
CA GLU A 107 38.71 1.61 28.74
C GLU A 107 38.84 3.09 29.11
N LEU A 108 37.72 3.84 29.11
CA LEU A 108 37.68 5.28 29.43
C LEU A 108 38.49 5.58 30.70
N VAL A 109 38.22 4.84 31.78
CA VAL A 109 38.81 5.01 33.12
C VAL A 109 40.30 4.65 33.14
N ARG A 110 40.71 3.62 32.39
CA ARG A 110 42.11 3.17 32.34
C ARG A 110 42.99 4.06 31.46
N VAL A 111 42.45 4.64 30.39
CA VAL A 111 43.27 5.35 29.39
C VAL A 111 43.30 6.87 29.56
N ASN A 112 42.27 7.49 30.14
CA ASN A 112 42.16 8.92 30.36
C ASN A 112 42.20 9.30 31.86
N PRO A 113 43.36 9.76 32.40
CA PRO A 113 43.45 10.24 33.78
C PRO A 113 42.75 11.60 34.03
N GLY A 114 42.30 12.29 32.97
CA GLY A 114 41.48 13.50 33.05
C GLY A 114 39.97 13.26 33.08
N LEU A 115 39.52 12.00 33.03
CA LEU A 115 38.11 11.63 33.05
C LEU A 115 37.46 11.98 34.40
N ARG A 116 36.31 12.66 34.36
CA ARG A 116 35.52 13.10 35.52
C ARG A 116 34.15 12.42 35.62
N LYS A 117 33.56 12.03 34.49
CA LYS A 117 32.20 11.48 34.42
C LYS A 117 31.97 10.59 33.20
N ILE A 118 31.00 9.69 33.34
CA ILE A 118 30.56 8.79 32.26
C ILE A 118 29.03 8.74 32.26
N VAL A 119 28.43 9.00 31.10
CA VAL A 119 26.99 8.86 30.85
C VAL A 119 26.76 7.58 30.05
N ILE A 120 25.85 6.72 30.51
CA ILE A 120 25.54 5.44 29.88
C ILE A 120 24.08 5.47 29.42
N ILE A 121 23.86 5.25 28.11
CA ILE A 121 22.52 5.30 27.50
C ILE A 121 21.91 3.89 27.34
N THR A 122 22.76 2.87 27.36
CA THR A 122 22.40 1.46 27.16
C THR A 122 21.55 0.89 28.31
N GLU A 123 20.31 0.49 28.03
CA GLU A 123 19.46 -0.26 28.96
C GLU A 123 19.86 -1.76 29.05
N LYS A 124 19.44 -2.45 30.12
CA LYS A 124 19.54 -3.91 30.30
C LYS A 124 20.97 -4.42 30.42
N ILE A 125 21.82 -3.67 31.13
CA ILE A 125 23.16 -4.11 31.50
C ILE A 125 23.04 -5.23 32.55
N SER A 126 23.96 -6.21 32.56
CA SER A 126 23.86 -7.29 33.54
C SER A 126 24.11 -6.76 34.96
N VAL A 127 23.47 -7.37 35.97
CA VAL A 127 23.66 -7.01 37.39
C VAL A 127 25.13 -7.17 37.83
N HIS A 128 25.90 -8.04 37.17
CA HIS A 128 27.34 -8.18 37.41
C HIS A 128 28.10 -6.97 36.88
N ASP A 129 27.93 -6.67 35.59
CA ASP A 129 28.62 -5.57 34.90
C ASP A 129 28.26 -4.22 35.52
N ALA A 130 26.99 -4.02 35.88
CA ALA A 130 26.50 -2.86 36.60
C ALA A 130 27.20 -2.65 37.96
N ARG A 131 27.50 -3.73 38.70
CA ARG A 131 28.26 -3.63 39.96
C ARG A 131 29.72 -3.24 39.73
N GLU A 132 30.33 -3.72 38.65
CA GLU A 132 31.71 -3.36 38.27
C GLU A 132 31.78 -1.90 37.76
N ILE A 133 30.80 -1.48 36.94
CA ILE A 133 30.65 -0.11 36.43
C ILE A 133 30.44 0.91 37.56
N ARG A 134 29.58 0.61 38.56
CA ARG A 134 29.30 1.53 39.67
C ARG A 134 30.55 1.90 40.48
N ALA A 135 31.56 1.04 40.51
CA ALA A 135 32.82 1.31 41.19
C ALA A 135 33.72 2.36 40.47
N MET A 136 33.32 2.88 39.30
CA MET A 136 34.21 3.61 38.40
C MET A 136 33.86 5.08 38.06
N ALA A 137 32.66 5.63 38.34
CA ALA A 137 32.22 6.89 37.65
C ALA A 137 31.14 7.78 38.35
N GLN A 138 31.49 8.87 39.08
CA GLN A 138 30.51 9.77 39.76
C GLN A 138 30.75 11.31 39.63
N ALA A 139 29.84 12.06 38.99
CA ALA A 139 29.59 13.54 39.05
C ALA A 139 28.30 13.93 38.26
N ASN A 140 27.42 14.93 38.50
CA ASN A 140 26.85 15.69 39.66
C ASN A 140 25.27 15.82 39.64
N GLY A 141 24.42 16.80 39.18
CA GLY A 141 24.43 18.11 38.47
C GLY A 141 23.01 18.75 38.18
N SER A 142 22.90 19.86 37.41
CA SER A 142 22.45 21.23 37.83
C SER A 142 21.03 21.79 38.26
N VAL A 143 19.92 21.04 38.27
CA VAL A 143 18.58 21.22 38.96
C VAL A 143 17.77 20.07 38.38
N ALA A 144 17.53 18.97 39.07
CA ALA A 144 17.19 17.75 38.35
C ALA A 144 15.69 17.36 38.42
N ILE A 145 15.05 17.24 37.25
CA ILE A 145 13.97 16.26 37.08
C ILE A 145 14.63 14.89 37.22
N PHE A 146 14.21 14.06 38.17
CA PHE A 146 14.67 12.68 38.30
C PHE A 146 13.57 11.74 37.87
N SER A 147 13.87 10.85 36.92
CA SER A 147 12.90 9.88 36.41
C SER A 147 13.59 8.54 36.19
N ASN A 148 12.92 7.46 36.59
CA ASN A 148 13.35 6.11 36.22
C ASN A 148 13.08 5.81 34.72
N SER A 149 12.51 6.75 33.94
CA SER A 149 12.14 6.54 32.53
C SER A 149 12.42 7.74 31.62
N GLY A 150 13.44 7.61 30.77
CA GLY A 150 13.94 8.63 29.83
C GLY A 150 12.93 9.19 28.83
N GLY A 151 11.78 8.53 28.61
CA GLY A 151 10.70 9.05 27.76
C GLY A 151 9.81 10.09 28.45
N PHE A 152 9.53 9.92 29.75
CA PHE A 152 8.75 10.91 30.51
C PHE A 152 9.60 12.10 30.97
N THR A 153 10.91 11.88 31.07
CA THR A 153 11.95 12.87 31.36
C THR A 153 11.86 14.15 30.51
N THR A 154 11.53 14.05 29.22
CA THR A 154 11.31 15.22 28.33
C THR A 154 9.89 15.77 28.42
N THR A 155 8.87 14.90 28.48
CA THR A 155 7.45 15.28 28.56
C THR A 155 7.16 16.14 29.80
N ILE A 156 7.71 15.78 30.96
CA ILE A 156 7.53 16.54 32.20
C ILE A 156 8.11 17.95 32.07
N ALA A 157 9.29 18.10 31.46
CA ALA A 157 9.89 19.41 31.22
C ALA A 157 9.02 20.30 30.31
N GLN A 158 8.41 19.72 29.27
CA GLN A 158 7.47 20.44 28.41
C GLN A 158 6.20 20.86 29.18
N TYR A 159 5.65 20.00 30.04
CA TYR A 159 4.47 20.30 30.85
C TYR A 159 4.75 21.45 31.85
N LEU A 160 5.92 21.44 32.51
CA LEU A 160 6.34 22.55 33.38
C LEU A 160 6.47 23.88 32.62
N GLY A 161 6.97 23.84 31.37
CA GLY A 161 7.04 25.01 30.50
C GLY A 161 5.66 25.61 30.15
N THR A 162 4.61 24.78 30.03
CA THR A 162 3.24 25.28 29.84
C THR A 162 2.66 25.97 31.08
N ALA A 163 3.25 25.78 32.27
CA ALA A 163 2.88 26.49 33.51
C ALA A 163 3.84 27.63 33.89
N GLY A 164 4.88 27.90 33.09
CA GLY A 164 5.82 29.00 33.34
C GLY A 164 7.04 28.66 34.20
N TRP A 165 7.27 27.38 34.52
CA TRP A 165 8.39 26.94 35.37
C TRP A 165 9.63 26.57 34.54
N GLY A 166 10.80 27.03 34.98
CA GLY A 166 12.08 26.71 34.37
C GLY A 166 12.67 25.39 34.87
N THR A 167 13.22 24.58 33.96
CA THR A 167 14.11 23.45 34.31
C THR A 167 15.55 23.89 34.10
N THR A 168 16.49 23.46 34.95
CA THR A 168 17.92 23.73 34.71
C THR A 168 18.75 22.45 34.47
N THR A 169 18.27 21.27 34.87
CA THR A 169 18.83 19.95 34.48
C THR A 169 17.74 18.88 34.48
N ILE A 170 18.05 17.77 33.84
CA ILE A 170 17.12 16.69 33.56
C ILE A 170 17.93 15.39 33.63
N VAL A 171 17.51 14.44 34.48
CA VAL A 171 18.25 13.21 34.80
C VAL A 171 17.33 12.00 34.67
N SER A 172 17.75 11.01 33.88
CA SER A 172 17.17 9.67 33.92
C SER A 172 18.14 8.74 34.66
N SER A 173 17.69 8.12 35.74
CA SER A 173 18.46 7.20 36.59
C SER A 173 18.55 5.77 36.02
N GLY A 174 17.60 5.43 35.14
CA GLY A 174 17.49 4.11 34.50
C GLY A 174 16.41 3.23 35.12
N LYS A 175 16.23 2.03 34.53
CA LYS A 175 15.18 1.05 34.87
C LYS A 175 15.74 -0.26 35.43
N ASP A 176 17.06 -0.37 35.52
CA ASP A 176 17.76 -1.59 35.95
C ASP A 176 17.78 -1.68 37.48
N VAL A 177 17.85 -2.91 38.01
CA VAL A 177 17.69 -3.20 39.46
C VAL A 177 18.70 -2.45 40.34
N TYR A 178 19.91 -2.19 39.83
CA TYR A 178 21.00 -1.52 40.53
C TYR A 178 21.34 -0.17 39.89
N ILE A 179 20.57 0.85 40.27
CA ILE A 179 20.80 2.25 39.87
C ILE A 179 22.13 2.76 40.49
N HIS A 180 22.87 3.58 39.74
CA HIS A 180 24.19 4.08 40.16
C HIS A 180 24.14 5.44 40.87
N TYR A 181 23.13 6.25 40.55
CA TYR A 181 22.79 7.54 41.16
C TYR A 181 21.30 7.50 41.52
N ALA A 182 20.99 7.25 42.78
CA ALA A 182 19.64 6.98 43.27
C ALA A 182 18.99 8.22 43.90
N ALA A 183 17.72 8.10 44.28
CA ALA A 183 16.96 9.20 44.89
C ALA A 183 17.61 9.84 46.14
N PRO A 184 18.35 9.13 47.03
CA PRO A 184 19.05 9.75 48.16
C PRO A 184 20.32 10.51 47.74
N ASP A 185 21.08 9.99 46.77
CA ASP A 185 22.22 10.70 46.17
C ASP A 185 21.74 12.03 45.55
N PHE A 186 20.62 11.95 44.83
CA PHE A 186 19.94 13.09 44.22
C PHE A 186 19.45 14.10 45.27
N ALA A 187 18.80 13.65 46.34
CA ALA A 187 18.28 14.52 47.40
C ALA A 187 19.39 15.32 48.08
N HIS A 188 20.54 14.68 48.33
CA HIS A 188 21.72 15.34 48.86
C HIS A 188 22.28 16.40 47.90
N ALA A 189 22.47 16.05 46.63
CA ALA A 189 23.02 16.99 45.66
C ALA A 189 22.05 18.17 45.37
N PHE A 190 20.74 17.91 45.29
CA PHE A 190 19.66 18.89 45.18
C PHE A 190 19.60 19.86 46.37
N GLY A 191 19.73 19.34 47.60
CA GLY A 191 19.82 20.17 48.80
C GLY A 191 20.97 21.18 48.75
N ASN A 192 22.12 20.79 48.17
CA ASN A 192 23.34 21.60 48.08
C ASN A 192 23.46 22.50 46.83
N ASP A 193 22.43 22.60 45.97
CA ASP A 193 22.48 23.48 44.79
C ASP A 193 21.72 24.80 44.94
N ASP A 194 22.44 25.92 44.87
CA ASP A 194 21.88 27.27 44.98
C ASP A 194 20.98 27.66 43.78
N ARG A 195 21.08 26.96 42.64
CA ARG A 195 20.19 27.16 41.49
C ARG A 195 18.83 26.46 41.66
N SER A 196 18.73 25.53 42.61
CA SER A 196 17.56 24.68 42.85
C SER A 196 16.58 25.31 43.84
N LYS A 197 15.41 25.68 43.31
CA LYS A 197 14.24 26.11 44.10
C LYS A 197 13.34 24.94 44.51
N ALA A 198 13.11 23.98 43.61
CA ALA A 198 12.26 22.80 43.81
C ALA A 198 12.62 21.68 42.81
N ALA A 199 12.12 20.46 43.04
CA ALA A 199 12.33 19.31 42.15
C ALA A 199 11.02 18.59 41.78
N VAL A 200 11.08 17.83 40.67
CA VAL A 200 10.03 16.88 40.26
C VAL A 200 10.64 15.49 40.12
N LEU A 201 10.02 14.51 40.76
CA LEU A 201 10.50 13.14 40.89
C LEU A 201 9.45 12.16 40.35
N TYR A 202 9.81 11.37 39.33
CA TYR A 202 8.93 10.38 38.71
C TYR A 202 9.36 8.96 39.10
N ALA A 203 8.50 8.28 39.86
CA ALA A 203 8.77 6.97 40.45
C ALA A 203 7.85 5.86 39.89
N GLU A 204 8.42 4.67 39.72
CA GLU A 204 7.73 3.43 39.36
C GLU A 204 7.89 2.37 40.49
N PRO A 205 7.02 1.34 40.57
CA PRO A 205 7.16 0.23 41.51
C PRO A 205 8.45 -0.56 41.30
N GLY A 206 9.04 -1.04 42.40
CA GLY A 206 10.30 -1.80 42.43
C GLY A 206 11.44 -1.03 43.10
N GLY A 207 12.06 -1.64 44.12
CA GLY A 207 13.18 -1.08 44.89
C GLY A 207 12.77 -0.06 45.96
N TYR A 208 13.63 0.09 46.98
CA TYR A 208 13.42 0.96 48.15
C TYR A 208 14.18 2.29 48.09
N TYR A 209 14.69 2.69 46.91
CA TYR A 209 15.58 3.85 46.78
C TYR A 209 14.92 5.16 47.24
N GLU A 210 13.60 5.26 47.15
CA GLU A 210 12.79 6.41 47.53
C GLU A 210 12.41 6.45 49.03
N GLN A 211 12.75 5.41 49.81
CA GLN A 211 12.31 5.27 51.20
C GLN A 211 13.18 6.09 52.17
N GLY A 212 12.54 6.81 53.11
CA GLY A 212 13.22 7.43 54.26
C GLY A 212 14.07 8.67 53.94
N ILE A 213 13.93 9.25 52.74
CA ILE A 213 14.63 10.48 52.34
C ILE A 213 14.04 11.68 53.08
N ASP A 214 14.88 12.47 53.75
CA ASP A 214 14.51 13.83 54.16
C ASP A 214 14.85 14.83 53.05
N TRP A 215 13.86 15.64 52.69
CA TRP A 215 13.94 16.61 51.61
C TRP A 215 14.10 18.02 52.19
N THR A 216 15.27 18.62 51.95
CA THR A 216 15.64 19.96 52.45
C THR A 216 15.09 21.11 51.60
N LYS A 217 14.50 20.81 50.44
CA LYS A 217 13.86 21.74 49.51
C LYS A 217 12.57 21.12 48.94
N PRO A 218 11.61 21.91 48.43
CA PRO A 218 10.30 21.42 47.98
C PRO A 218 10.36 20.42 46.81
N VAL A 219 9.53 19.35 46.87
CA VAL A 219 9.47 18.31 45.81
C VAL A 219 8.03 17.92 45.45
N VAL A 220 7.77 17.72 44.16
CA VAL A 220 6.56 17.01 43.69
C VAL A 220 6.94 15.59 43.25
N ALA A 221 6.39 14.59 43.94
CA ALA A 221 6.56 13.19 43.57
C ALA A 221 5.37 12.73 42.72
N CYS A 222 5.64 12.26 41.50
CA CYS A 222 4.68 11.55 40.66
C CYS A 222 4.94 10.05 40.76
N VAL A 223 4.03 9.32 41.42
CA VAL A 223 4.13 7.86 41.56
C VAL A 223 3.09 7.22 40.65
N VAL A 224 3.54 6.41 39.70
CA VAL A 224 2.67 5.75 38.71
C VAL A 224 2.70 4.24 38.86
N GLY A 225 1.88 3.54 38.07
CA GLY A 225 2.05 2.10 37.86
C GLY A 225 1.32 1.19 38.85
N ARG A 226 0.37 1.71 39.64
CA ARG A 226 -0.58 0.93 40.48
C ARG A 226 -1.14 -0.33 39.79
N TRP A 227 -1.39 -0.27 38.48
CA TRP A 227 -1.86 -1.40 37.67
C TRP A 227 -0.90 -2.61 37.63
N LYS A 228 0.40 -2.42 37.88
CA LYS A 228 1.38 -3.52 37.95
C LYS A 228 1.08 -4.51 39.08
N SER A 229 0.41 -4.08 40.16
CA SER A 229 -0.02 -4.96 41.26
C SER A 229 -1.00 -6.07 40.82
N LYS A 230 -1.61 -5.93 39.64
CA LYS A 230 -2.64 -6.84 39.10
C LYS A 230 -2.12 -7.78 38.00
N LEU A 231 -0.81 -7.86 37.78
CA LEU A 231 -0.21 -8.62 36.68
C LEU A 231 0.57 -9.85 37.15
N THR A 232 0.35 -10.98 36.47
CA THR A 232 1.04 -12.27 36.66
C THR A 232 2.19 -12.50 35.67
N ARG A 233 2.53 -11.50 34.85
CA ARG A 233 3.62 -11.53 33.87
C ARG A 233 4.43 -10.26 33.93
N ALA A 234 5.75 -10.39 33.81
CA ALA A 234 6.65 -9.25 33.69
C ALA A 234 6.35 -8.48 32.39
N VAL A 235 5.93 -7.21 32.54
CA VAL A 235 6.08 -6.20 31.49
C VAL A 235 7.57 -5.81 31.36
N GLY A 236 7.96 -5.15 30.27
CA GLY A 236 9.36 -5.07 29.80
C GLY A 236 10.40 -4.34 30.68
N HIS A 237 10.10 -4.01 31.94
CA HIS A 237 11.02 -3.39 32.91
C HIS A 237 11.33 -4.40 34.04
N ALA A 238 12.60 -4.74 34.25
CA ALA A 238 13.01 -5.88 35.08
C ALA A 238 13.00 -5.64 36.60
N GLY A 239 12.52 -4.48 37.07
CA GLY A 239 12.68 -4.02 38.47
C GLY A 239 11.62 -4.45 39.49
N ALA A 240 10.44 -4.93 39.06
CA ALA A 240 9.32 -5.18 39.95
C ALA A 240 9.08 -6.68 40.21
N MET A 241 9.42 -7.16 41.42
CA MET A 241 8.93 -8.44 41.94
C MET A 241 7.67 -8.19 42.77
N ALA A 242 6.71 -9.12 42.74
CA ALA A 242 5.48 -8.99 43.52
C ALA A 242 5.72 -9.42 44.97
N GLY A 243 5.32 -8.58 45.93
CA GLY A 243 5.30 -8.91 47.37
C GLY A 243 6.42 -8.32 48.24
N SER A 244 7.33 -7.51 47.69
CA SER A 244 8.44 -6.90 48.44
C SER A 244 8.06 -5.70 49.33
N GLY A 245 6.90 -5.07 49.11
CA GLY A 245 6.48 -3.85 49.84
C GLY A 245 7.07 -2.56 49.27
N ASP A 246 7.34 -2.57 47.96
CA ASP A 246 7.91 -1.50 47.13
C ASP A 246 6.96 -1.14 45.96
N SER A 247 5.65 -1.30 46.18
CA SER A 247 4.60 -0.97 45.19
C SER A 247 4.44 0.54 44.96
N ALA A 248 3.62 0.94 43.99
CA ALA A 248 3.27 2.35 43.80
C ALA A 248 2.59 2.88 45.07
N GLU A 249 1.63 2.12 45.58
CA GLU A 249 0.87 2.40 46.78
C GLU A 249 1.76 2.49 48.04
N ASP A 250 2.90 1.77 48.09
CA ASP A 250 3.89 1.88 49.17
C ASP A 250 4.75 3.15 49.04
N LYS A 251 5.28 3.42 47.84
CA LYS A 251 6.07 4.62 47.54
C LYS A 251 5.27 5.91 47.72
N GLU A 252 3.98 5.91 47.34
CA GLU A 252 3.04 7.00 47.65
C GLU A 252 3.01 7.32 49.14
N ARG A 253 2.88 6.30 50.01
CA ARG A 253 2.87 6.49 51.47
C ARG A 253 4.23 6.97 52.01
N TRP A 254 5.34 6.55 51.42
CA TRP A 254 6.67 7.06 51.78
C TRP A 254 6.82 8.56 51.48
N PHE A 255 6.42 9.00 50.29
CA PHE A 255 6.45 10.42 49.93
C PHE A 255 5.45 11.25 50.73
N MET A 256 4.23 10.74 50.95
CA MET A 256 3.23 11.40 51.80
C MET A 256 3.77 11.63 53.22
N GLY A 257 4.45 10.63 53.79
CA GLY A 257 5.13 10.74 55.09
C GLY A 257 6.28 11.76 55.08
N ALA A 258 7.15 11.72 54.07
CA ALA A 258 8.30 12.63 53.95
C ALA A 258 7.89 14.11 53.76
N PHE A 259 6.79 14.36 53.03
CA PHE A 259 6.25 15.71 52.82
C PHE A 259 5.24 16.14 53.91
N GLY A 260 4.82 15.23 54.80
CA GLY A 260 3.84 15.51 55.86
C GLY A 260 2.42 15.78 55.35
N VAL A 261 2.01 15.18 54.23
CA VAL A 261 0.69 15.39 53.61
C VAL A 261 -0.28 14.22 53.88
N PRO A 262 -1.56 14.48 54.18
CA PRO A 262 -2.53 13.44 54.55
C PRO A 262 -3.14 12.69 53.35
N GLY A 263 -2.86 13.12 52.11
CA GLY A 263 -3.45 12.58 50.90
C GLY A 263 -2.68 12.95 49.64
N LEU A 264 -3.23 12.53 48.50
CA LEU A 264 -2.71 12.81 47.16
C LEU A 264 -3.32 14.11 46.61
N PHE A 265 -2.57 14.80 45.76
CA PHE A 265 -3.01 15.99 45.05
C PHE A 265 -3.80 15.63 43.79
N THR A 266 -4.93 16.30 43.56
CA THR A 266 -5.51 16.51 42.22
C THR A 266 -5.82 18.00 42.02
N PRO A 267 -6.03 18.50 40.79
CA PRO A 267 -6.39 19.90 40.55
C PRO A 267 -7.67 20.36 41.27
N GLU A 268 -8.64 19.45 41.47
CA GLU A 268 -9.91 19.69 42.14
C GLU A 268 -9.77 19.63 43.67
N HIS A 269 -8.83 18.80 44.16
CA HIS A 269 -8.58 18.53 45.57
C HIS A 269 -7.08 18.69 45.88
N PRO A 270 -6.57 19.94 45.95
CA PRO A 270 -5.15 20.21 46.08
C PRO A 270 -4.64 19.92 47.50
N VAL A 271 -3.95 18.78 47.67
CA VAL A 271 -3.27 18.41 48.93
C VAL A 271 -1.76 18.66 48.80
N VAL A 272 -1.25 19.67 49.50
CA VAL A 272 0.14 20.12 49.44
C VAL A 272 0.68 20.49 50.83
N SER A 273 2.00 20.51 50.98
CA SER A 273 2.71 21.20 52.07
C SER A 273 3.86 22.04 51.51
N ALA A 274 4.52 22.83 52.36
CA ALA A 274 5.75 23.52 51.96
C ALA A 274 6.90 22.55 51.60
N LYS A 275 6.90 21.32 52.12
CA LYS A 275 7.88 20.28 51.74
C LYS A 275 7.55 19.62 50.40
N GLY A 276 6.29 19.52 50.01
CA GLY A 276 5.96 18.86 48.74
C GLY A 276 4.51 18.42 48.55
N ALA A 277 4.31 17.62 47.50
CA ALA A 277 3.03 17.03 47.11
C ALA A 277 3.24 15.68 46.40
N VAL A 278 2.21 14.84 46.40
CA VAL A 278 2.22 13.53 45.72
C VAL A 278 1.08 13.44 44.72
N VAL A 279 1.39 13.18 43.45
CA VAL A 279 0.42 13.02 42.35
C VAL A 279 0.54 11.61 41.74
N THR A 280 -0.54 11.12 41.12
CA THR A 280 -0.54 9.81 40.42
C THR A 280 -0.67 9.92 38.90
N ASN A 281 -0.79 11.14 38.37
CA ASN A 281 -0.85 11.47 36.95
C ASN A 281 0.17 12.57 36.64
N ILE A 282 0.88 12.46 35.50
CA ILE A 282 1.89 13.44 35.08
C ILE A 282 1.29 14.78 34.66
N ALA A 283 0.02 14.82 34.26
CA ALA A 283 -0.66 16.06 33.89
C ALA A 283 -0.89 17.00 35.09
N ASP A 284 -0.93 16.46 36.31
CA ASP A 284 -1.23 17.22 37.53
C ASP A 284 0.03 17.88 38.12
N ILE A 285 1.23 17.44 37.69
CA ILE A 285 2.54 17.92 38.16
C ILE A 285 2.66 19.46 38.11
N PRO A 286 2.27 20.17 37.04
CA PRO A 286 2.47 21.63 36.99
C PRO A 286 1.54 22.37 37.95
N ALA A 287 0.33 21.86 38.20
CA ALA A 287 -0.59 22.41 39.20
C ALA A 287 -0.08 22.15 40.62
N ALA A 288 0.36 20.91 40.91
CA ALA A 288 0.95 20.53 42.18
C ALA A 288 2.21 21.35 42.51
N LEU A 289 3.11 21.52 41.54
CA LEU A 289 4.33 22.32 41.73
C LEU A 289 4.00 23.78 41.99
N THR A 290 3.05 24.36 41.23
CA THR A 290 2.64 25.75 41.43
C THR A 290 2.04 25.97 42.82
N ALA A 291 1.23 25.03 43.32
CA ALA A 291 0.66 25.10 44.67
C ALA A 291 1.73 24.95 45.79
N VAL A 292 2.68 24.01 45.64
CA VAL A 292 3.81 23.84 46.57
C VAL A 292 4.73 25.07 46.57
N MET A 293 5.01 25.65 45.40
CA MET A 293 5.88 26.82 45.26
C MET A 293 5.23 28.09 45.83
N ALA A 294 3.91 28.26 45.69
CA ALA A 294 3.17 29.35 46.31
C ALA A 294 3.28 29.34 47.84
N LEU A 295 3.24 28.16 48.48
CA LEU A 295 3.48 28.02 49.93
C LEU A 295 4.91 28.38 50.36
N ASN A 296 5.87 28.36 49.42
CA ASN A 296 7.27 28.78 49.64
C ASN A 296 7.52 30.23 49.15
N GLY A 297 6.48 30.99 48.82
CA GLY A 297 6.59 32.38 48.37
C GLY A 297 7.19 32.57 46.97
N ALA A 298 7.26 31.51 46.16
CA ALA A 298 7.87 31.53 44.84
C ALA A 298 6.83 31.55 43.70
N ALA A 299 7.02 32.46 42.75
CA ALA A 299 6.22 32.57 41.51
C ALA A 299 6.93 31.88 40.33
N PRO A 300 6.21 31.52 39.25
CA PRO A 300 6.79 30.95 38.02
C PRO A 300 7.88 31.85 37.40
N ASP A 301 8.91 31.23 36.82
CA ASP A 301 10.08 31.92 36.27
C ASP A 301 9.78 32.73 34.99
N PHE A 302 8.69 32.41 34.27
CA PHE A 302 8.24 33.14 33.08
C PHE A 302 6.72 32.98 32.85
N THR A 303 6.15 33.85 32.00
CA THR A 303 4.75 33.73 31.56
C THR A 303 4.53 32.38 30.83
N PRO A 304 3.47 31.61 31.17
CA PRO A 304 3.10 30.34 30.52
C PRO A 304 3.28 30.31 28.99
N ARG A 305 3.86 29.21 28.48
CA ARG A 305 4.17 29.05 27.05
C ARG A 305 3.45 27.85 26.43
N GLY A 306 2.45 28.14 25.60
CA GLY A 306 1.68 27.14 24.87
C GLY A 306 0.64 26.41 25.73
N ASP A 307 0.11 25.33 25.17
CA ASP A 307 -0.98 24.53 25.72
C ASP A 307 -0.89 23.09 25.22
N LEU A 308 -1.67 22.18 25.82
CA LEU A 308 -1.71 20.75 25.51
C LEU A 308 -2.74 20.36 24.42
N ALA A 309 -3.27 21.30 23.64
CA ALA A 309 -4.23 21.01 22.57
C ALA A 309 -3.57 20.22 21.41
N LEU A 310 -4.37 19.37 20.77
CA LEU A 310 -3.94 18.52 19.66
C LEU A 310 -3.63 19.37 18.42
N LYS A 311 -2.36 19.33 17.99
CA LYS A 311 -1.78 20.19 16.94
C LYS A 311 -1.31 19.35 15.75
N PRO A 312 -2.22 18.91 14.85
CA PRO A 312 -1.86 18.07 13.71
C PRO A 312 -1.03 18.87 12.69
N TRP A 313 0.04 18.27 12.17
CA TRP A 313 0.84 18.86 11.08
C TRP A 313 0.34 18.50 9.69
N VAL A 314 -0.59 17.53 9.59
CA VAL A 314 -1.18 17.05 8.35
C VAL A 314 -2.67 16.84 8.58
N ALA A 315 -3.49 17.41 7.69
CA ALA A 315 -4.92 17.14 7.59
C ALA A 315 -5.23 16.70 6.14
N ASN A 316 -6.11 15.71 5.98
CA ASN A 316 -6.56 15.22 4.68
C ASN A 316 -7.93 14.57 4.85
N ASP A 317 -8.98 15.22 4.35
CA ASP A 317 -10.36 14.74 4.36
C ASP A 317 -10.68 13.78 3.19
N GLN A 318 -9.75 13.61 2.23
CA GLN A 318 -9.94 12.90 0.97
C GLN A 318 -11.14 13.38 0.13
N GLY A 319 -11.58 14.64 0.33
CA GLY A 319 -12.76 15.23 -0.30
C GLY A 319 -14.06 15.04 0.48
N LEU A 320 -14.04 14.46 1.68
CA LEU A 320 -15.21 14.34 2.55
C LEU A 320 -15.57 15.69 3.17
N ARG A 321 -16.85 16.07 3.12
CA ARG A 321 -17.36 17.23 3.86
C ARG A 321 -17.55 16.87 5.34
N LEU A 322 -16.50 17.05 6.13
CA LEU A 322 -16.54 16.84 7.58
C LEU A 322 -17.29 17.98 8.29
N PRO A 323 -18.03 17.71 9.39
CA PRO A 323 -18.53 18.74 10.28
C PRO A 323 -17.41 19.62 10.86
N PRO A 324 -17.64 20.92 11.14
CA PRO A 324 -16.61 21.84 11.67
C PRO A 324 -15.90 21.33 12.93
N GLU A 325 -16.62 20.63 13.81
CA GLU A 325 -16.12 20.03 15.05
C GLU A 325 -15.21 18.80 14.84
N LEU A 326 -15.20 18.22 13.62
CA LEU A 326 -14.28 17.16 13.21
C LEU A 326 -13.23 17.64 12.20
N ALA A 327 -13.42 18.81 11.58
CA ALA A 327 -12.52 19.42 10.61
C ALA A 327 -11.33 20.13 11.30
N MET A 328 -10.49 19.36 12.00
CA MET A 328 -9.30 19.86 12.69
C MET A 328 -8.33 20.55 11.71
N PRO A 329 -8.02 21.85 11.89
CA PRO A 329 -7.07 22.54 11.02
C PRO A 329 -5.63 22.06 11.28
N ALA A 330 -4.87 21.84 10.22
CA ALA A 330 -3.44 21.59 10.32
C ALA A 330 -2.70 22.86 10.76
N VAL A 331 -1.78 22.73 11.70
CA VAL A 331 -0.85 23.81 12.09
C VAL A 331 0.48 23.64 11.36
N THR A 332 1.18 24.75 11.12
CA THR A 332 2.51 24.73 10.52
C THR A 332 3.49 23.96 11.40
N ALA A 333 4.10 22.91 10.84
CA ALA A 333 5.17 22.17 11.50
C ALA A 333 6.41 23.07 11.69
N PRO A 334 7.27 22.81 12.68
CA PRO A 334 8.59 23.44 12.74
C PRO A 334 9.49 22.90 11.63
N GLU A 335 10.43 23.70 11.14
CA GLU A 335 11.46 23.20 10.21
C GLU A 335 12.42 22.22 10.89
N PRO A 336 12.95 21.19 10.19
CA PRO A 336 12.83 20.94 8.74
C PRO A 336 11.56 20.18 8.30
N TYR A 337 10.59 19.96 9.20
CA TYR A 337 9.42 19.13 8.91
C TYR A 337 8.38 19.84 8.04
N ALA A 338 8.28 21.18 8.08
CA ALA A 338 7.41 21.91 7.17
C ALA A 338 7.86 21.76 5.70
N GLY A 339 9.15 21.93 5.40
CA GLY A 339 9.69 21.65 4.07
C GLY A 339 9.46 20.21 3.60
N GLN A 340 9.57 19.23 4.50
CA GLN A 340 9.28 17.81 4.18
C GLN A 340 7.80 17.55 3.90
N ILE A 341 6.90 18.16 4.67
CA ILE A 341 5.44 18.04 4.48
C ILE A 341 5.01 18.77 3.20
N ALA A 342 5.59 19.92 2.88
CA ALA A 342 5.37 20.62 1.61
C ALA A 342 5.80 19.77 0.40
N ALA A 343 6.96 19.11 0.48
CA ALA A 343 7.42 18.18 -0.56
C ALA A 343 6.48 16.96 -0.73
N LEU A 344 5.92 16.44 0.35
CA LEU A 344 4.90 15.37 0.31
C LEU A 344 3.55 15.86 -0.24
N GLY A 345 3.21 17.12 0.01
CA GLY A 345 2.06 17.81 -0.59
C GLY A 345 2.18 17.91 -2.11
N ALA A 346 3.35 18.32 -2.61
CA ALA A 346 3.66 18.41 -4.03
C ALA A 346 3.68 17.06 -4.78
N GLN A 347 3.69 15.92 -4.07
CA GLN A 347 3.72 14.60 -4.69
C GLN A 347 2.36 14.17 -5.26
N VAL A 348 2.31 13.97 -6.57
CA VAL A 348 1.17 13.43 -7.31
C VAL A 348 1.12 11.89 -7.25
N GLY A 349 -0.07 11.33 -6.97
CA GLY A 349 -0.33 9.89 -6.96
C GLY A 349 0.07 9.15 -5.68
N ALA A 350 -0.25 7.86 -5.65
CA ALA A 350 0.00 6.94 -4.54
C ALA A 350 1.45 6.43 -4.51
N VAL A 351 2.03 6.35 -3.30
CA VAL A 351 3.25 5.57 -3.02
C VAL A 351 2.83 4.17 -2.57
N VAL A 352 2.77 3.23 -3.52
CA VAL A 352 2.33 1.84 -3.23
C VAL A 352 3.49 1.02 -2.66
N ALA A 353 3.31 0.46 -1.47
CA ALA A 353 4.27 -0.44 -0.85
C ALA A 353 4.43 -1.75 -1.67
N ARG A 354 5.67 -2.15 -1.94
CA ARG A 354 5.96 -3.37 -2.71
C ARG A 354 5.53 -4.63 -1.96
N GLN A 355 4.87 -5.55 -2.65
CA GLN A 355 4.44 -6.85 -2.10
C GLN A 355 4.80 -8.00 -3.05
N ASN A 356 4.97 -9.21 -2.51
CA ASN A 356 5.09 -10.41 -3.33
C ASN A 356 3.72 -10.76 -3.95
N MET A 357 3.66 -10.85 -5.28
CA MET A 357 2.43 -11.08 -6.02
C MET A 357 2.08 -12.55 -6.25
N LYS A 358 2.95 -13.52 -5.90
CA LYS A 358 2.77 -14.95 -6.24
C LYS A 358 1.33 -15.42 -6.00
N ASP A 359 0.89 -15.35 -4.75
CA ASP A 359 -0.42 -15.81 -4.29
C ASP A 359 -1.38 -14.63 -3.95
N LYS A 360 -1.11 -13.44 -4.49
CA LYS A 360 -1.87 -12.19 -4.24
C LYS A 360 -2.19 -11.44 -5.54
N SER A 361 -3.02 -10.42 -5.44
CA SER A 361 -3.26 -9.37 -6.45
C SER A 361 -3.58 -8.07 -5.72
N GLY A 362 -3.23 -6.93 -6.33
CA GLY A 362 -3.62 -5.60 -5.85
C GLY A 362 -4.97 -5.14 -6.39
N ALA A 363 -5.54 -5.86 -7.36
CA ALA A 363 -6.79 -5.49 -8.05
C ALA A 363 -7.93 -6.49 -7.83
N SER A 364 -7.66 -7.77 -7.59
CA SER A 364 -8.67 -8.83 -7.55
C SER A 364 -8.56 -9.76 -6.34
N VAL A 365 -9.71 -10.11 -5.76
CA VAL A 365 -9.80 -10.97 -4.57
C VAL A 365 -10.95 -11.98 -4.73
N MET A 366 -10.72 -13.23 -4.31
CA MET A 366 -11.76 -14.25 -4.24
C MET A 366 -12.41 -14.21 -2.84
N ASP A 367 -13.73 -14.09 -2.76
CA ASP A 367 -14.45 -14.26 -1.49
C ASP A 367 -14.41 -15.75 -1.07
N PRO A 368 -13.81 -16.10 0.09
CA PRO A 368 -13.74 -17.49 0.53
C PRO A 368 -15.11 -18.11 0.83
N LYS A 369 -16.17 -17.32 1.08
CA LYS A 369 -17.52 -17.81 1.36
C LYS A 369 -18.31 -18.09 0.09
N THR A 370 -18.46 -17.11 -0.78
CA THR A 370 -19.28 -17.24 -2.00
C THR A 370 -18.53 -17.90 -3.15
N GLN A 371 -17.19 -17.91 -3.14
CA GLN A 371 -16.34 -18.29 -4.28
C GLN A 371 -16.58 -17.41 -5.52
N VAL A 372 -17.04 -16.18 -5.31
CA VAL A 372 -17.13 -15.13 -6.33
C VAL A 372 -15.89 -14.24 -6.21
N THR A 373 -15.31 -13.87 -7.35
CA THR A 373 -14.21 -12.89 -7.38
C THR A 373 -14.77 -11.48 -7.49
N SER A 374 -14.11 -10.52 -6.85
CA SER A 374 -14.32 -9.09 -7.09
C SER A 374 -13.05 -8.40 -7.59
N VAL A 375 -13.24 -7.30 -8.32
CA VAL A 375 -12.18 -6.39 -8.80
C VAL A 375 -12.41 -5.02 -8.15
N HIS A 376 -11.44 -4.56 -7.36
CA HIS A 376 -11.50 -3.33 -6.55
C HIS A 376 -12.80 -3.15 -5.72
N GLY A 377 -13.44 -4.27 -5.34
CA GLY A 377 -14.68 -4.32 -4.56
C GLY A 377 -15.94 -4.67 -5.35
N HIS A 378 -15.93 -4.55 -6.68
CA HIS A 378 -17.07 -4.88 -7.55
C HIS A 378 -17.07 -6.37 -7.90
N SER A 379 -18.18 -7.09 -7.69
CA SER A 379 -18.29 -8.52 -8.04
C SER A 379 -18.18 -8.72 -9.55
N VAL A 380 -17.57 -9.82 -10.02
CA VAL A 380 -17.67 -10.18 -11.46
C VAL A 380 -19.10 -10.46 -11.92
N LEU A 381 -20.04 -10.69 -10.99
CA LEU A 381 -21.47 -10.77 -11.29
C LEU A 381 -22.08 -9.38 -11.55
N ASP A 382 -21.64 -8.36 -10.80
CA ASP A 382 -22.10 -6.97 -10.99
C ASP A 382 -21.49 -6.40 -12.28
N LEU A 383 -20.19 -6.63 -12.50
CA LEU A 383 -19.46 -6.22 -13.70
C LEU A 383 -19.95 -6.90 -15.00
N ALA A 384 -20.72 -7.98 -14.89
CA ALA A 384 -21.40 -8.59 -16.04
C ALA A 384 -22.67 -7.82 -16.47
N LEU A 385 -23.18 -6.90 -15.64
CA LEU A 385 -24.30 -6.01 -15.97
C LEU A 385 -23.83 -4.65 -16.48
N GLU A 386 -22.61 -4.25 -16.14
CA GLU A 386 -21.99 -3.02 -16.63
C GLU A 386 -21.66 -3.11 -18.13
N PRO A 387 -21.73 -1.99 -18.89
CA PRO A 387 -21.22 -1.92 -20.26
C PRO A 387 -19.76 -2.36 -20.34
N LEU A 388 -19.37 -3.12 -21.37
CA LEU A 388 -18.04 -3.73 -21.40
C LEU A 388 -16.91 -2.68 -21.38
N GLU A 389 -17.09 -1.59 -22.12
CA GLU A 389 -16.17 -0.46 -22.15
C GLU A 389 -16.06 0.28 -20.79
N ALA A 390 -17.02 0.09 -19.87
CA ALA A 390 -16.97 0.62 -18.51
C ALA A 390 -15.90 -0.08 -17.64
N THR A 391 -15.57 -1.34 -17.95
CA THR A 391 -14.76 -2.20 -17.05
C THR A 391 -13.26 -2.18 -17.31
N PHE A 392 -12.78 -1.83 -18.51
CA PHE A 392 -11.34 -1.88 -18.85
C PHE A 392 -10.45 -1.00 -17.96
N ALA A 393 -10.96 0.17 -17.56
CA ALA A 393 -10.21 1.07 -16.69
C ALA A 393 -10.16 0.56 -15.24
N LEU A 394 -11.20 -0.16 -14.78
CA LEU A 394 -11.39 -0.51 -13.36
C LEU A 394 -10.17 -1.18 -12.70
N PRO A 395 -9.53 -2.23 -13.28
CA PRO A 395 -8.33 -2.85 -12.70
C PRO A 395 -7.18 -1.87 -12.44
N LEU A 396 -7.10 -0.80 -13.25
CA LEU A 396 -5.99 0.16 -13.28
C LEU A 396 -6.30 1.46 -12.53
N VAL A 397 -7.53 1.98 -12.62
CA VAL A 397 -7.94 3.28 -12.03
C VAL A 397 -8.78 3.14 -10.76
N HIS A 398 -9.17 1.91 -10.40
CA HIS A 398 -9.94 1.55 -9.20
C HIS A 398 -11.38 2.10 -9.17
N GLU A 399 -11.90 2.53 -10.32
CA GLU A 399 -13.22 3.13 -10.51
C GLU A 399 -13.80 2.67 -11.86
N ILE A 400 -15.12 2.46 -11.95
CA ILE A 400 -15.83 2.14 -13.21
C ILE A 400 -15.86 3.39 -14.10
N ALA A 401 -15.62 3.23 -15.40
CA ALA A 401 -15.56 4.36 -16.33
C ALA A 401 -16.95 4.97 -16.57
N THR A 402 -17.07 6.29 -16.38
CA THR A 402 -18.33 7.04 -16.57
C THR A 402 -18.69 7.17 -18.06
N GLU A 403 -19.92 7.59 -18.38
CA GLU A 403 -20.34 7.87 -19.77
C GLU A 403 -19.35 8.73 -20.56
N ASN A 404 -18.80 9.77 -19.91
CA ASN A 404 -17.76 10.64 -20.49
C ASN A 404 -16.47 9.87 -20.81
N ASP A 405 -16.07 8.98 -19.91
CA ASP A 405 -14.85 8.17 -20.05
C ASP A 405 -15.02 7.12 -21.16
N ARG A 406 -16.19 6.45 -21.21
CA ARG A 406 -16.58 5.49 -22.24
C ARG A 406 -16.60 6.14 -23.63
N ALA A 407 -17.22 7.31 -23.75
CA ALA A 407 -17.25 8.11 -24.98
C ALA A 407 -15.86 8.35 -25.60
N MET A 408 -14.81 8.48 -24.78
CA MET A 408 -13.42 8.59 -25.24
C MET A 408 -12.70 7.24 -25.37
N LEU A 409 -12.95 6.28 -24.49
CA LEU A 409 -12.28 4.98 -24.47
C LEU A 409 -12.58 4.17 -25.73
N ASP A 410 -13.84 4.17 -26.18
CA ASP A 410 -14.23 3.51 -27.43
C ASP A 410 -13.48 4.07 -28.64
N VAL A 411 -13.31 5.40 -28.71
CA VAL A 411 -12.56 6.07 -29.79
C VAL A 411 -11.08 5.72 -29.73
N ALA A 412 -10.49 5.66 -28.54
CA ALA A 412 -9.09 5.23 -28.35
C ALA A 412 -8.86 3.80 -28.85
N VAL A 413 -9.79 2.88 -28.58
CA VAL A 413 -9.71 1.47 -29.01
C VAL A 413 -10.01 1.33 -30.52
N ALA A 414 -11.04 1.99 -31.03
CA ALA A 414 -11.44 1.95 -32.44
C ALA A 414 -10.37 2.51 -33.40
N ALA A 415 -9.49 3.39 -32.91
CA ALA A 415 -8.34 3.94 -33.64
C ALA A 415 -7.14 2.98 -33.78
N GLU A 416 -7.09 1.92 -32.97
CA GLU A 416 -6.00 0.95 -32.89
C GLU A 416 -6.41 -0.44 -33.44
N VAL A 417 -7.72 -0.73 -33.54
CA VAL A 417 -8.25 -2.02 -34.02
C VAL A 417 -8.05 -2.28 -35.52
N ASN A 418 -7.86 -1.25 -36.36
CA ASN A 418 -7.53 -1.47 -37.79
C ASN A 418 -6.02 -1.40 -38.02
N LEU A 419 -5.42 -2.58 -38.18
CA LEU A 419 -3.98 -2.82 -38.30
C LEU A 419 -3.42 -2.66 -39.73
N VAL A 420 -4.21 -2.14 -40.69
CA VAL A 420 -3.79 -1.99 -42.09
C VAL A 420 -2.48 -1.18 -42.21
N GLY A 421 -1.50 -1.75 -42.91
CA GLY A 421 -0.17 -1.12 -43.09
C GLY A 421 0.78 -1.27 -41.89
N ASP A 422 0.35 -1.89 -40.79
CA ASP A 422 1.23 -2.19 -39.65
C ASP A 422 1.84 -3.61 -39.79
N PRO A 423 3.16 -3.80 -39.59
CA PRO A 423 3.79 -5.12 -39.47
C PRO A 423 3.12 -6.08 -38.47
N ILE A 424 2.36 -5.56 -37.49
CA ILE A 424 1.52 -6.37 -36.59
C ILE A 424 0.56 -7.27 -37.38
N LEU A 425 -0.09 -6.75 -38.42
CA LEU A 425 -1.09 -7.50 -39.19
C LEU A 425 -0.45 -8.68 -39.91
N VAL A 426 0.66 -8.43 -40.62
CA VAL A 426 1.42 -9.47 -41.34
C VAL A 426 1.90 -10.57 -40.39
N ALA A 427 2.31 -10.22 -39.17
CA ALA A 427 2.73 -11.18 -38.17
C ALA A 427 1.55 -11.99 -37.57
N ALA A 428 0.38 -11.36 -37.39
CA ALA A 428 -0.83 -12.03 -36.94
C ALA A 428 -1.39 -12.98 -38.02
N ASP A 429 -1.42 -12.54 -39.28
CA ASP A 429 -1.82 -13.36 -40.42
C ASP A 429 -0.88 -14.57 -40.58
N ALA A 430 0.44 -14.38 -40.60
CA ALA A 430 1.41 -15.47 -40.68
C ALA A 430 1.30 -16.46 -39.50
N ALA A 431 0.98 -15.99 -38.29
CA ALA A 431 0.70 -16.87 -37.15
C ALA A 431 -0.58 -17.70 -37.37
N ARG A 432 -1.64 -17.09 -37.90
CA ARG A 432 -2.93 -17.76 -38.19
C ARG A 432 -2.82 -18.77 -39.33
N GLU A 433 -2.09 -18.43 -40.39
CA GLU A 433 -1.77 -19.29 -41.54
C GLU A 433 -0.95 -20.52 -41.11
N ALA A 434 -0.01 -20.35 -40.17
CA ALA A 434 0.73 -21.45 -39.56
C ALA A 434 -0.12 -22.33 -38.59
N GLY A 435 -1.44 -22.11 -38.53
CA GLY A 435 -2.37 -22.94 -37.75
C GLY A 435 -2.38 -22.67 -36.25
N ASN A 436 -1.82 -21.55 -35.79
CA ASN A 436 -1.80 -21.23 -34.36
C ASN A 436 -3.19 -20.85 -33.83
N ALA A 437 -3.46 -21.20 -32.57
CA ALA A 437 -4.69 -20.82 -31.88
C ALA A 437 -4.76 -19.30 -31.57
N PRO A 438 -5.96 -18.72 -31.35
CA PRO A 438 -6.15 -17.27 -31.20
C PRO A 438 -5.27 -16.58 -30.15
N ASN A 439 -4.96 -17.26 -29.05
CA ASN A 439 -4.07 -16.72 -28.00
C ASN A 439 -2.65 -16.47 -28.50
N ALA A 440 -2.12 -17.32 -29.38
CA ALA A 440 -0.79 -17.15 -29.98
C ALA A 440 -0.79 -16.09 -31.08
N VAL A 441 -1.89 -15.94 -31.83
CA VAL A 441 -2.08 -14.83 -32.78
C VAL A 441 -2.11 -13.48 -32.04
N MET A 442 -2.92 -13.37 -30.98
CA MET A 442 -2.93 -12.20 -30.09
C MET A 442 -1.56 -11.95 -29.44
N ALA A 443 -0.84 -13.01 -29.03
CA ALA A 443 0.46 -12.87 -28.37
C ALA A 443 1.53 -12.31 -29.32
N THR A 444 1.52 -12.73 -30.58
CA THR A 444 2.37 -12.16 -31.65
C THR A 444 2.11 -10.66 -31.81
N ALA A 445 0.84 -10.25 -31.87
CA ALA A 445 0.48 -8.84 -31.98
C ALA A 445 0.90 -8.04 -30.73
N ALA A 446 0.60 -8.54 -29.53
CA ALA A 446 0.99 -7.91 -28.27
C ALA A 446 2.52 -7.78 -28.15
N ALA A 447 3.29 -8.81 -28.49
CA ALA A 447 4.75 -8.78 -28.43
C ALA A 447 5.36 -7.64 -29.25
N ILE A 448 4.75 -7.28 -30.38
CA ILE A 448 5.20 -6.18 -31.24
C ILE A 448 4.92 -4.80 -30.63
N VAL A 449 3.85 -4.63 -29.84
CA VAL A 449 3.52 -3.38 -29.11
C VAL A 449 4.43 -3.18 -27.88
N GLY A 450 5.76 -3.23 -28.09
CA GLY A 450 6.76 -2.97 -27.06
C GLY A 450 6.98 -1.47 -26.80
N PRO A 451 7.83 -1.11 -25.81
CA PRO A 451 8.02 0.26 -25.33
C PRO A 451 8.21 1.32 -26.43
N LYS A 452 9.01 1.05 -27.46
CA LYS A 452 9.29 1.98 -28.56
C LYS A 452 8.06 2.38 -29.41
N ARG A 453 6.97 1.60 -29.37
CA ARG A 453 5.70 1.90 -30.06
C ARG A 453 4.67 2.63 -29.19
N VAL A 454 5.01 2.92 -27.93
CA VAL A 454 4.18 3.70 -26.98
C VAL A 454 4.95 4.83 -26.30
N GLU A 455 6.28 4.87 -26.41
CA GLU A 455 7.18 5.85 -25.79
C GLU A 455 6.68 7.30 -25.90
N ARG A 456 6.20 7.70 -27.09
CA ARG A 456 5.60 9.03 -27.30
C ARG A 456 4.32 9.23 -26.50
N ALA A 457 3.37 8.30 -26.52
CA ALA A 457 2.12 8.39 -25.74
C ALA A 457 2.39 8.41 -24.23
N LEU A 458 3.32 7.58 -23.75
CA LEU A 458 3.78 7.59 -22.35
C LEU A 458 4.43 8.94 -21.99
N GLY A 459 5.22 9.52 -22.91
CA GLY A 459 5.82 10.84 -22.78
C GLY A 459 4.77 11.97 -22.72
N CYS A 460 3.79 11.95 -23.64
CA CYS A 460 2.66 12.88 -23.65
C CYS A 460 1.88 12.83 -22.33
N THR A 461 1.56 11.64 -21.81
CA THR A 461 0.87 11.51 -20.50
C THR A 461 1.74 12.00 -19.35
N ARG A 462 3.05 11.71 -19.35
CA ARG A 462 4.00 12.25 -18.36
C ARG A 462 4.05 13.78 -18.38
N ALA A 463 4.03 14.37 -19.58
CA ALA A 463 4.02 15.82 -19.79
C ALA A 463 2.71 16.45 -19.29
N LEU A 464 1.54 15.93 -19.69
CA LEU A 464 0.23 16.40 -19.21
C LEU A 464 0.12 16.31 -17.68
N ILE A 465 0.55 15.18 -17.08
CA ILE A 465 0.58 15.04 -15.61
C ILE A 465 1.56 16.05 -14.98
N GLY A 466 2.69 16.35 -15.62
CA GLY A 466 3.64 17.35 -15.14
C GLY A 466 3.06 18.78 -15.17
N LEU A 467 2.49 19.18 -16.30
CA LEU A 467 1.90 20.50 -16.54
C LEU A 467 0.73 20.80 -15.60
N PHE A 468 -0.13 19.81 -15.34
CA PHE A 468 -1.33 20.00 -14.52
C PHE A 468 -1.14 19.68 -13.02
N ALA A 469 -0.02 19.08 -12.61
CA ALA A 469 0.24 18.58 -11.25
C ALA A 469 -0.13 19.55 -10.11
N HIS A 470 0.13 20.84 -10.32
CA HIS A 470 -0.06 21.90 -9.32
C HIS A 470 -1.01 23.01 -9.82
N SER A 471 -1.74 22.74 -10.90
CA SER A 471 -2.69 23.68 -11.53
C SER A 471 -3.96 23.93 -10.70
N GLY A 472 -4.34 22.97 -9.86
CA GLY A 472 -5.60 22.99 -9.10
C GLY A 472 -6.76 22.20 -9.74
N LEU A 473 -6.60 21.71 -10.98
CA LEU A 473 -7.58 20.84 -11.67
C LEU A 473 -7.91 19.60 -10.81
N ARG A 474 -9.20 19.39 -10.48
CA ARG A 474 -9.65 18.28 -9.61
C ARG A 474 -10.24 17.08 -10.35
N ASP A 475 -10.90 17.32 -11.47
CA ASP A 475 -11.44 16.29 -12.37
C ASP A 475 -10.90 16.58 -13.78
N GLY A 476 -10.42 15.56 -14.49
CA GLY A 476 -9.90 15.72 -15.85
C GLY A 476 -10.96 16.12 -16.88
N ARG A 477 -12.23 15.95 -16.52
CA ARG A 477 -13.42 16.23 -17.35
C ARG A 477 -13.91 17.68 -17.24
N ASP A 478 -13.32 18.47 -16.33
CA ASP A 478 -13.69 19.86 -16.08
C ASP A 478 -13.10 20.78 -17.16
N GLU A 479 -13.82 20.92 -18.26
CA GLU A 479 -13.43 21.81 -19.36
C GLU A 479 -13.52 23.30 -19.00
N GLU A 480 -14.25 23.69 -17.95
CA GLU A 480 -14.34 25.10 -17.54
C GLU A 480 -13.17 25.53 -16.64
N PHE A 481 -12.23 24.61 -16.37
CA PHE A 481 -10.97 24.90 -15.71
C PHE A 481 -10.09 25.88 -16.52
N ASP A 482 -9.65 26.96 -15.88
CA ASP A 482 -8.74 27.95 -16.47
C ASP A 482 -7.30 27.43 -16.57
N ALA A 483 -6.97 26.86 -17.73
CA ALA A 483 -5.63 26.41 -18.06
C ALA A 483 -4.67 27.53 -18.54
N SER A 484 -5.08 28.81 -18.54
CA SER A 484 -4.25 29.91 -19.10
C SER A 484 -2.92 30.13 -18.36
N GLY A 485 -2.85 29.76 -17.08
CA GLY A 485 -1.61 29.78 -16.30
C GLY A 485 -0.62 28.64 -16.59
N ILE A 486 -0.98 27.65 -17.42
CA ILE A 486 -0.15 26.48 -17.71
C ILE A 486 0.77 26.77 -18.90
N VAL A 487 2.04 27.07 -18.61
CA VAL A 487 3.07 27.31 -19.63
C VAL A 487 3.64 25.97 -20.13
N CYS A 488 3.63 25.77 -21.45
CA CYS A 488 4.22 24.62 -22.13
C CYS A 488 5.43 25.09 -22.94
N ASP A 489 6.61 24.50 -22.71
CA ASP A 489 7.82 24.80 -23.50
C ASP A 489 7.76 24.17 -24.91
N ASP A 490 8.58 24.66 -25.84
CA ASP A 490 8.55 24.20 -27.24
C ASP A 490 8.91 22.72 -27.42
N ALA A 491 9.74 22.12 -26.55
CA ALA A 491 10.09 20.71 -26.64
C ALA A 491 8.91 19.83 -26.19
N THR A 492 8.25 20.21 -25.10
CA THR A 492 7.03 19.58 -24.60
C THR A 492 5.86 19.78 -25.59
N ARG A 493 5.76 20.95 -26.22
CA ARG A 493 4.77 21.25 -27.28
C ARG A 493 5.02 20.41 -28.53
N ALA A 494 6.27 20.28 -28.99
CA ALA A 494 6.63 19.45 -30.13
C ALA A 494 6.32 17.95 -29.90
N LEU A 495 6.41 17.47 -28.66
CA LEU A 495 6.02 16.10 -28.31
C LEU A 495 4.54 15.82 -28.63
N PHE A 496 3.65 16.82 -28.48
CA PHE A 496 2.22 16.67 -28.76
C PHE A 496 1.86 16.78 -30.25
N LEU A 497 2.55 17.62 -31.03
CA LEU A 497 2.17 17.96 -32.41
C LEU A 497 2.59 16.90 -33.45
N ALA A 498 1.75 16.65 -34.45
CA ALA A 498 2.02 15.69 -35.51
C ALA A 498 3.26 16.07 -36.34
N THR A 499 4.10 15.08 -36.62
CA THR A 499 5.28 15.19 -37.48
C THR A 499 4.90 15.09 -38.96
N GLU A 500 5.83 15.46 -39.86
CA GLU A 500 5.62 15.33 -41.32
C GLU A 500 5.30 13.89 -41.74
N ALA A 501 5.91 12.89 -41.09
CA ALA A 501 5.64 11.47 -41.33
C ALA A 501 4.22 11.04 -40.92
N GLU A 502 3.57 11.79 -40.01
CA GLU A 502 2.19 11.54 -39.56
C GLU A 502 1.16 12.35 -40.37
N ALA A 503 1.58 13.26 -41.27
CA ALA A 503 0.70 14.15 -42.02
C ALA A 503 -0.38 13.41 -42.84
N ALA A 504 -0.10 12.18 -43.26
CA ALA A 504 -1.01 11.33 -44.02
C ALA A 504 -1.88 10.37 -43.16
N ASP A 505 -1.72 10.34 -41.83
CA ASP A 505 -2.57 9.55 -40.93
C ASP A 505 -3.85 10.33 -40.57
N PRO A 506 -5.05 9.97 -41.07
CA PRO A 506 -6.29 10.74 -40.82
C PRO A 506 -6.96 10.44 -39.47
N ARG A 507 -6.34 9.62 -38.60
CA ARG A 507 -6.93 9.25 -37.31
C ARG A 507 -7.09 10.43 -36.33
N PRO A 508 -6.13 11.38 -36.16
CA PRO A 508 -6.25 12.44 -35.17
C PRO A 508 -7.53 13.28 -35.30
N GLU A 509 -7.86 13.75 -36.51
CA GLU A 509 -9.07 14.53 -36.78
C GLU A 509 -10.33 13.70 -36.55
N ALA A 510 -10.36 12.47 -37.06
CA ALA A 510 -11.50 11.56 -36.88
C ALA A 510 -11.73 11.21 -35.40
N MET A 511 -10.66 11.06 -34.60
CA MET A 511 -10.77 10.82 -33.15
C MET A 511 -11.35 12.04 -32.43
N LEU A 512 -10.85 13.25 -32.72
CA LEU A 512 -11.35 14.49 -32.10
C LEU A 512 -12.82 14.74 -32.47
N ALA A 513 -13.19 14.57 -33.74
CA ALA A 513 -14.57 14.71 -34.20
C ALA A 513 -15.51 13.67 -33.55
N ALA A 514 -15.06 12.42 -33.41
CA ALA A 514 -15.84 11.37 -32.75
C ALA A 514 -16.01 11.58 -31.25
N ILE A 515 -14.97 12.04 -30.54
CA ILE A 515 -15.06 12.38 -29.10
C ILE A 515 -16.08 13.48 -28.88
N ALA A 516 -16.03 14.55 -29.69
CA ALA A 516 -16.99 15.64 -29.64
C ALA A 516 -18.43 15.17 -29.97
N ALA A 517 -18.60 14.34 -31.00
CA ALA A 517 -19.90 13.78 -31.38
C ALA A 517 -20.48 12.81 -30.33
N ARG A 518 -19.63 12.12 -29.56
CA ARG A 518 -20.01 11.28 -28.41
C ARG A 518 -20.16 12.07 -27.10
N GLY A 519 -19.96 13.39 -27.11
CA GLY A 519 -20.11 14.26 -25.95
C GLY A 519 -19.01 14.12 -24.88
N GLY A 520 -17.88 13.51 -25.23
CA GLY A 520 -16.75 13.29 -24.32
C GLY A 520 -15.96 14.58 -24.08
N ARG A 521 -15.76 14.93 -22.81
CA ARG A 521 -15.10 16.16 -22.34
C ARG A 521 -13.76 15.88 -21.70
N SER A 522 -12.79 16.77 -21.93
CA SER A 522 -11.45 16.68 -21.37
C SER A 522 -10.74 18.05 -21.32
N ALA A 523 -10.39 18.49 -20.11
CA ALA A 523 -9.52 19.65 -19.89
C ALA A 523 -8.19 19.52 -20.66
N PHE A 524 -7.67 18.30 -20.79
CA PHE A 524 -6.43 18.01 -21.50
C PHE A 524 -6.59 18.14 -23.03
N LEU A 525 -7.70 17.69 -23.62
CA LEU A 525 -7.96 17.91 -25.05
C LEU A 525 -8.21 19.40 -25.34
N LYS A 526 -8.96 20.11 -24.49
CA LYS A 526 -9.19 21.56 -24.60
C LYS A 526 -7.87 22.34 -24.56
N PHE A 527 -6.98 22.00 -23.62
CA PHE A 527 -5.63 22.57 -23.53
C PHE A 527 -4.77 22.25 -24.76
N LEU A 528 -4.70 20.99 -25.20
CA LEU A 528 -3.91 20.60 -26.37
C LEU A 528 -4.39 21.31 -27.65
N GLY A 529 -5.70 21.49 -27.84
CA GLY A 529 -6.26 22.26 -28.94
C GLY A 529 -5.81 23.73 -28.96
N GLY A 530 -5.51 24.31 -27.79
CA GLY A 530 -4.98 25.67 -27.64
C GLY A 530 -3.51 25.83 -28.03
N LEU A 531 -2.72 24.74 -28.15
CA LEU A 531 -1.27 24.82 -28.42
C LEU A 531 -0.92 25.23 -29.86
N GLY A 532 -1.90 25.24 -30.77
CA GLY A 532 -1.73 25.66 -32.17
C GLY A 532 -0.91 24.68 -33.03
N GLY A 533 -1.52 24.17 -34.09
CA GLY A 533 -0.96 23.14 -34.95
C GLY A 533 -1.76 21.83 -34.86
N ARG A 534 -1.33 20.83 -35.63
CA ARG A 534 -2.01 19.53 -35.72
C ARG A 534 -1.59 18.61 -34.58
N LEU A 535 -2.52 17.98 -33.86
CA LEU A 535 -2.19 17.01 -32.81
C LEU A 535 -1.78 15.65 -33.37
N SER A 536 -0.82 14.98 -32.71
CA SER A 536 -0.50 13.59 -32.98
C SER A 536 -1.53 12.63 -32.34
N ARG A 537 -1.67 11.44 -32.94
CA ARG A 537 -2.52 10.36 -32.39
C ARG A 537 -2.15 10.00 -30.95
N ASP A 538 -0.85 9.97 -30.66
CA ASP A 538 -0.31 9.65 -29.34
C ASP A 538 -0.62 10.73 -28.29
N ALA A 539 -0.71 12.00 -28.68
CA ALA A 539 -1.14 13.08 -27.79
C ALA A 539 -2.62 13.00 -27.43
N ILE A 540 -3.48 12.64 -28.39
CA ILE A 540 -4.91 12.44 -28.17
C ILE A 540 -5.12 11.23 -27.24
N LEU A 541 -4.47 10.09 -27.53
CA LEU A 541 -4.52 8.89 -26.68
C LEU A 541 -4.01 9.18 -25.25
N ALA A 542 -2.95 9.98 -25.12
CA ALA A 542 -2.43 10.43 -23.83
C ALA A 542 -3.40 11.34 -23.07
N ALA A 543 -4.11 12.26 -23.74
CA ALA A 543 -5.11 13.12 -23.13
C ALA A 543 -6.33 12.33 -22.64
N ILE A 544 -6.81 11.36 -23.43
CA ILE A 544 -7.88 10.43 -23.03
C ILE A 544 -7.46 9.68 -21.75
N ALA A 545 -6.29 9.04 -21.77
CA ALA A 545 -5.76 8.31 -20.62
C ALA A 545 -5.57 9.21 -19.38
N THR A 546 -5.05 10.43 -19.57
CA THR A 546 -4.87 11.39 -18.46
C THR A 546 -6.21 11.79 -17.87
N THR A 547 -7.24 12.00 -18.71
CA THR A 547 -8.60 12.36 -18.26
C THR A 547 -9.19 11.29 -17.35
N ILE A 548 -9.17 10.03 -17.80
CA ILE A 548 -9.70 8.88 -17.06
C ILE A 548 -8.92 8.65 -15.76
N ALA A 549 -7.60 8.83 -15.78
CA ALA A 549 -6.74 8.63 -14.62
C ALA A 549 -6.73 9.80 -13.61
N TRP A 550 -7.15 11.01 -13.98
CA TRP A 550 -6.87 12.23 -13.21
C TRP A 550 -7.46 12.22 -11.80
N GLY A 551 -8.77 11.96 -11.68
CA GLY A 551 -9.45 11.93 -10.38
C GLY A 551 -8.83 10.92 -9.40
N PRO A 552 -8.67 9.64 -9.78
CA PRO A 552 -7.96 8.64 -8.97
C PRO A 552 -6.50 9.02 -8.64
N LEU A 553 -5.79 9.68 -9.56
CA LEU A 553 -4.41 10.12 -9.36
C LEU A 553 -4.31 11.27 -8.34
N MET A 554 -5.18 12.28 -8.43
CA MET A 554 -5.26 13.40 -7.49
C MET A 554 -5.72 12.93 -6.10
N ARG A 555 -6.69 12.00 -6.04
CA ARG A 555 -7.12 11.33 -4.79
C ARG A 555 -6.06 10.37 -4.21
N LYS A 556 -4.88 10.25 -4.81
CA LYS A 556 -3.79 9.32 -4.45
C LYS A 556 -4.26 7.86 -4.28
N ARG A 557 -5.24 7.45 -5.09
CA ARG A 557 -5.71 6.04 -5.21
C ARG A 557 -4.78 5.20 -6.08
N ILE A 558 -4.23 5.80 -7.15
CA ILE A 558 -3.32 5.14 -8.10
C ILE A 558 -1.95 5.80 -8.14
N SER A 559 -0.93 5.05 -8.54
CA SER A 559 0.42 5.60 -8.69
C SER A 559 0.53 6.46 -9.96
N ARG A 560 1.47 7.42 -9.96
CA ARG A 560 1.81 8.20 -11.16
C ARG A 560 2.23 7.31 -12.33
N LEU A 561 2.94 6.20 -12.07
CA LEU A 561 3.32 5.23 -13.10
C LEU A 561 2.08 4.57 -13.73
N THR A 562 1.08 4.19 -12.92
CA THR A 562 -0.17 3.59 -13.39
C THR A 562 -0.85 4.50 -14.41
N ALA A 563 -1.00 5.79 -14.08
CA ALA A 563 -1.55 6.81 -14.97
C ALA A 563 -0.69 6.99 -16.24
N GLU A 564 0.64 7.15 -16.10
CA GLU A 564 1.57 7.25 -17.23
C GLU A 564 1.49 6.05 -18.19
N THR A 565 1.18 4.85 -17.69
CA THR A 565 1.12 3.63 -18.50
C THR A 565 -0.24 3.32 -19.14
N LEU A 566 -1.32 3.99 -18.74
CA LEU A 566 -2.67 3.71 -19.26
C LEU A 566 -2.81 3.78 -20.81
N PRO A 567 -2.12 4.67 -21.56
CA PRO A 567 -2.12 4.62 -23.03
C PRO A 567 -1.68 3.28 -23.63
N TRP A 568 -0.77 2.57 -22.96
CA TRP A 568 -0.25 1.29 -23.44
C TRP A 568 -1.31 0.19 -23.35
N TYR A 569 -2.09 0.16 -22.27
CA TYR A 569 -3.24 -0.74 -22.13
C TYR A 569 -4.30 -0.46 -23.19
N LEU A 570 -4.68 0.80 -23.40
CA LEU A 570 -5.66 1.19 -24.42
C LEU A 570 -5.23 0.76 -25.84
N ARG A 571 -3.96 0.97 -26.20
CA ARG A 571 -3.42 0.49 -27.48
C ARG A 571 -3.38 -1.03 -27.58
N LEU A 572 -3.01 -1.74 -26.51
CA LEU A 572 -3.01 -3.20 -26.48
C LEU A 572 -4.42 -3.78 -26.67
N TYR A 573 -5.45 -3.22 -26.02
CA TYR A 573 -6.83 -3.68 -26.16
C TYR A 573 -7.32 -3.60 -27.62
N GLY A 574 -7.13 -2.44 -28.27
CA GLY A 574 -7.49 -2.28 -29.69
C GLY A 574 -6.69 -3.19 -30.61
N VAL A 575 -5.36 -3.26 -30.43
CA VAL A 575 -4.49 -4.12 -31.25
C VAL A 575 -4.82 -5.61 -31.09
N MET A 576 -5.12 -6.08 -29.88
CA MET A 576 -5.41 -7.50 -29.63
C MET A 576 -6.76 -7.95 -30.18
N VAL A 577 -7.80 -7.09 -30.14
CA VAL A 577 -9.05 -7.33 -30.87
C VAL A 577 -8.78 -7.31 -32.38
N GLY A 578 -8.06 -6.30 -32.87
CA GLY A 578 -7.71 -6.16 -34.29
C GLY A 578 -6.97 -7.38 -34.85
N ALA A 579 -6.06 -7.97 -34.09
CA ALA A 579 -5.26 -9.12 -34.52
C ALA A 579 -6.05 -10.43 -34.66
N THR A 580 -7.27 -10.52 -34.13
CA THR A 580 -8.13 -11.69 -34.39
C THR A 580 -8.72 -11.66 -35.80
N ILE A 581 -8.96 -10.47 -36.35
CA ILE A 581 -9.53 -10.27 -37.69
C ILE A 581 -8.51 -10.65 -38.78
N PRO A 582 -8.89 -11.44 -39.79
CA PRO A 582 -8.06 -11.70 -40.97
C PRO A 582 -7.70 -10.45 -41.78
N GLY A 583 -6.45 -10.34 -42.25
CA GLY A 583 -5.94 -9.20 -43.02
C GLY A 583 -6.70 -8.85 -44.31
N GLU A 584 -7.49 -9.78 -44.86
CA GLU A 584 -8.38 -9.49 -45.99
C GLU A 584 -9.54 -8.53 -45.65
N HIS A 585 -9.93 -8.40 -44.38
CA HIS A 585 -10.95 -7.44 -43.95
C HIS A 585 -10.37 -6.09 -43.51
N HIS A 586 -9.05 -5.98 -43.36
CA HIS A 586 -8.33 -4.74 -43.05
C HIS A 586 -8.08 -3.92 -44.31
N ARG A 587 -8.65 -2.70 -44.39
CA ARG A 587 -8.49 -1.80 -45.54
C ARG A 587 -8.22 -0.37 -45.08
N SER A 588 -7.62 0.45 -45.95
CA SER A 588 -7.44 1.87 -45.64
C SER A 588 -8.80 2.56 -45.58
N GLY A 589 -9.15 3.08 -44.41
CA GLY A 589 -10.45 3.74 -44.17
C GLY A 589 -11.60 2.83 -43.76
N SER A 590 -11.50 1.49 -43.89
CA SER A 590 -12.57 0.56 -43.47
C SER A 590 -12.05 -0.74 -42.85
N LEU A 591 -12.89 -1.40 -42.06
CA LEU A 591 -12.63 -2.68 -41.42
C LEU A 591 -13.90 -3.52 -41.54
N TRP A 592 -13.82 -4.73 -42.12
CA TRP A 592 -15.03 -5.49 -42.51
C TRP A 592 -16.01 -4.69 -43.38
N GLY A 593 -15.47 -3.78 -44.22
CA GLY A 593 -16.27 -2.83 -45.01
C GLY A 593 -16.79 -1.62 -44.22
N ILE A 594 -16.88 -1.70 -42.89
CA ILE A 594 -17.39 -0.62 -42.03
C ILE A 594 -16.45 0.60 -42.05
N PRO A 595 -16.94 1.81 -42.37
CA PRO A 595 -16.12 3.03 -42.40
C PRO A 595 -15.48 3.37 -41.04
N ARG A 596 -14.29 3.98 -41.07
CA ARG A 596 -13.59 4.50 -39.88
C ARG A 596 -14.50 5.39 -39.04
N ASP A 597 -15.18 6.33 -39.69
CA ASP A 597 -15.86 7.43 -39.00
C ASP A 597 -17.15 6.93 -38.34
N GLU A 598 -17.80 5.90 -38.90
CA GLU A 598 -18.88 5.17 -38.23
C GLU A 598 -18.36 4.41 -37.01
N ARG A 599 -17.25 3.65 -37.15
CA ARG A 599 -16.63 2.93 -36.02
C ARG A 599 -16.22 3.85 -34.88
N PHE A 600 -15.62 5.00 -35.18
CA PHE A 600 -15.19 5.95 -34.16
C PHE A 600 -16.40 6.65 -33.52
N GLY A 601 -17.37 7.08 -34.33
CA GLY A 601 -18.53 7.83 -33.83
C GLY A 601 -19.53 6.99 -33.05
N GLN A 602 -19.77 5.74 -33.45
CA GLN A 602 -20.91 4.95 -32.97
C GLN A 602 -20.57 3.64 -32.25
N TRP A 603 -19.47 2.96 -32.57
CA TRP A 603 -19.23 1.60 -32.07
C TRP A 603 -18.60 1.63 -30.68
N THR A 604 -19.02 0.69 -29.84
CA THR A 604 -18.42 0.37 -28.54
C THR A 604 -17.33 -0.69 -28.69
N MET A 605 -16.52 -0.88 -27.64
CA MET A 605 -15.63 -2.03 -27.54
C MET A 605 -16.39 -3.38 -27.60
N ALA A 606 -17.63 -3.46 -27.09
CA ALA A 606 -18.45 -4.66 -27.25
C ALA A 606 -18.78 -4.95 -28.72
N ASP A 607 -19.15 -3.92 -29.49
CA ASP A 607 -19.41 -4.04 -30.93
C ASP A 607 -18.16 -4.45 -31.71
N LEU A 608 -16.98 -3.94 -31.33
CA LEU A 608 -15.69 -4.31 -31.96
C LEU A 608 -15.29 -5.76 -31.65
N CYS A 609 -15.48 -6.22 -30.42
CA CYS A 609 -15.29 -7.63 -30.05
C CYS A 609 -16.25 -8.56 -30.82
N PHE A 610 -17.49 -8.13 -31.06
CA PHE A 610 -18.47 -8.88 -31.84
C PHE A 610 -18.14 -8.89 -33.34
N LEU A 611 -17.76 -7.74 -33.92
CA LEU A 611 -17.28 -7.61 -35.31
C LEU A 611 -16.15 -8.60 -35.60
N ALA A 612 -15.22 -8.70 -34.65
CA ALA A 612 -14.03 -9.52 -34.78
C ALA A 612 -14.31 -11.03 -34.87
N MET A 613 -15.49 -11.48 -34.42
CA MET A 613 -15.90 -12.89 -34.47
C MET A 613 -16.93 -13.19 -35.57
N THR A 614 -17.63 -12.18 -36.10
CA THR A 614 -18.84 -12.37 -36.93
C THR A 614 -18.88 -11.56 -38.22
N GLY A 615 -17.97 -10.59 -38.39
CA GLY A 615 -17.95 -9.69 -39.54
C GLY A 615 -19.12 -8.69 -39.64
N LYS A 616 -20.05 -8.67 -38.67
CA LYS A 616 -21.23 -7.79 -38.63
C LYS A 616 -21.28 -6.93 -37.36
N LYS A 617 -22.12 -5.89 -37.35
CA LYS A 617 -22.48 -5.14 -36.14
C LYS A 617 -23.53 -5.95 -35.36
N PRO A 618 -23.44 -6.09 -34.04
CA PRO A 618 -24.49 -6.74 -33.26
C PRO A 618 -25.74 -5.87 -33.19
N THR A 619 -26.91 -6.51 -33.09
CA THR A 619 -28.09 -5.89 -32.49
C THR A 619 -27.93 -5.76 -30.97
N PRO A 620 -28.71 -4.90 -30.28
CA PRO A 620 -28.68 -4.80 -28.82
C PRO A 620 -28.96 -6.13 -28.10
N GLU A 621 -29.72 -7.04 -28.74
CA GLU A 621 -30.02 -8.37 -28.20
C GLU A 621 -28.86 -9.36 -28.36
N GLU A 622 -28.02 -9.19 -29.39
CA GLU A 622 -26.80 -9.97 -29.63
C GLU A 622 -25.61 -9.47 -28.79
N ALA A 623 -25.52 -8.16 -28.55
CA ALA A 623 -24.43 -7.55 -27.79
C ALA A 623 -24.47 -7.91 -26.29
N LEU A 624 -25.66 -7.91 -25.68
CA LEU A 624 -25.83 -8.12 -24.24
C LEU A 624 -25.31 -9.48 -23.74
N PRO A 625 -25.60 -10.65 -24.37
CA PRO A 625 -25.01 -11.92 -23.98
C PRO A 625 -23.48 -11.93 -24.05
N LEU A 626 -22.88 -11.29 -25.06
CA LEU A 626 -21.42 -11.18 -25.17
C LEU A 626 -20.83 -10.33 -24.04
N GLN A 627 -21.42 -9.16 -23.76
CA GLN A 627 -21.02 -8.30 -22.64
C GLN A 627 -21.06 -9.07 -21.30
N MET A 628 -22.15 -9.80 -21.03
CA MET A 628 -22.28 -10.61 -19.81
C MET A 628 -21.20 -11.70 -19.74
N LEU A 629 -20.94 -12.43 -20.83
CA LEU A 629 -19.91 -13.46 -20.88
C LEU A 629 -18.52 -12.89 -20.58
N VAL A 630 -18.15 -11.77 -21.21
CA VAL A 630 -16.84 -11.14 -21.01
C VAL A 630 -16.70 -10.59 -19.59
N GLY A 631 -17.74 -9.93 -19.04
CA GLY A 631 -17.75 -9.41 -17.67
C GLY A 631 -17.59 -10.49 -16.59
N LEU A 632 -18.25 -11.65 -16.76
CA LEU A 632 -18.09 -12.82 -15.88
C LEU A 632 -16.68 -13.45 -15.90
N LEU A 633 -15.87 -13.12 -16.92
CA LEU A 633 -14.55 -13.72 -17.16
C LEU A 633 -13.38 -12.81 -16.80
N ILE A 634 -13.61 -11.51 -16.53
CA ILE A 634 -12.59 -10.53 -16.08
C ILE A 634 -11.65 -11.15 -15.04
N SER A 635 -12.20 -11.76 -13.97
CA SER A 635 -11.34 -12.38 -12.97
C SER A 635 -11.88 -13.66 -12.35
N ASN A 636 -11.11 -14.75 -12.52
CA ASN A 636 -11.16 -15.98 -11.71
C ASN A 636 -10.19 -15.90 -10.51
N GLY A 637 -9.82 -14.69 -10.08
CA GLY A 637 -8.93 -14.43 -8.96
C GLY A 637 -7.43 -14.67 -9.22
N PRO A 638 -6.56 -14.27 -8.28
CA PRO A 638 -5.10 -14.24 -8.45
C PRO A 638 -4.43 -15.61 -8.61
N GLY A 639 -5.10 -16.71 -8.27
CA GLY A 639 -4.57 -18.07 -8.38
C GLY A 639 -4.75 -18.72 -9.76
N SER A 640 -5.53 -18.13 -10.65
CA SER A 640 -5.83 -18.69 -11.97
C SER A 640 -4.59 -18.70 -12.90
N ILE A 641 -4.43 -19.74 -13.73
CA ILE A 641 -3.21 -20.01 -14.51
C ILE A 641 -2.82 -18.81 -15.39
N SER A 642 -3.77 -18.24 -16.12
CA SER A 642 -3.55 -17.02 -16.93
C SER A 642 -3.10 -15.80 -16.11
N ALA A 643 -3.61 -15.63 -14.89
CA ALA A 643 -3.17 -14.56 -13.99
C ALA A 643 -1.78 -14.85 -13.37
N GLN A 644 -1.41 -16.11 -13.17
CA GLN A 644 -0.05 -16.50 -12.81
C GLN A 644 0.94 -16.18 -13.93
N GLY A 645 0.59 -16.44 -15.20
CA GLY A 645 1.41 -16.13 -16.36
C GLY A 645 1.76 -14.65 -16.49
N ALA A 646 0.76 -13.77 -16.45
CA ALA A 646 0.96 -12.32 -16.46
C ALA A 646 1.83 -11.85 -15.26
N LYS A 647 1.55 -12.35 -14.05
CA LYS A 647 2.35 -12.03 -12.85
C LYS A 647 3.79 -12.56 -12.94
N GLY A 648 4.01 -13.72 -13.54
CA GLY A 648 5.34 -14.28 -13.78
C GLY A 648 6.16 -13.44 -14.74
N ALA A 649 5.56 -13.05 -15.87
CA ALA A 649 6.18 -12.17 -16.86
C ALA A 649 6.62 -10.82 -16.27
N VAL A 650 5.76 -10.17 -15.48
CA VAL A 650 6.06 -8.92 -14.76
C VAL A 650 7.14 -9.14 -13.68
N SER A 651 7.03 -10.21 -12.90
CA SER A 651 8.00 -10.51 -11.82
C SER A 651 9.41 -10.74 -12.35
N ALA A 652 9.53 -11.29 -13.56
CA ALA A 652 10.81 -11.53 -14.24
C ALA A 652 11.50 -10.24 -14.74
N ASP A 653 10.79 -9.13 -14.97
CA ASP A 653 11.41 -7.82 -15.28
C ASP A 653 11.88 -7.07 -14.02
N GLY A 654 11.45 -7.52 -12.84
CA GLY A 654 11.91 -7.06 -11.54
C GLY A 654 11.10 -5.87 -10.98
N PRO A 655 10.21 -6.08 -9.99
CA PRO A 655 9.49 -4.98 -9.30
C PRO A 655 10.42 -4.01 -8.54
N GLN A 656 11.72 -4.32 -8.45
CA GLN A 656 12.78 -3.44 -7.97
C GLN A 656 12.94 -2.18 -8.84
N THR A 657 12.68 -2.27 -10.16
CA THR A 657 12.73 -1.12 -11.09
C THR A 657 11.45 -1.09 -11.94
N PRO A 658 10.34 -0.50 -11.45
CA PRO A 658 9.05 -0.53 -12.15
C PRO A 658 9.07 -0.03 -13.60
N ALA A 659 9.95 0.91 -13.93
CA ALA A 659 10.16 1.40 -15.30
C ALA A 659 10.77 0.37 -16.28
N ARG A 660 11.15 -0.83 -15.82
CA ARG A 660 11.55 -1.98 -16.67
C ARG A 660 10.40 -2.93 -16.99
N VAL A 661 9.28 -2.85 -16.27
CA VAL A 661 8.13 -3.76 -16.47
C VAL A 661 7.48 -3.47 -17.81
N GLN A 662 7.38 -4.49 -18.66
CA GLN A 662 6.75 -4.36 -19.97
C GLN A 662 5.31 -4.87 -19.94
N ILE A 663 4.32 -4.00 -20.19
CA ILE A 663 2.90 -4.35 -20.08
C ILE A 663 2.48 -5.30 -21.20
N ASN A 664 3.03 -5.14 -22.40
CA ASN A 664 2.79 -6.10 -23.48
C ASN A 664 3.34 -7.49 -23.16
N LYS A 665 4.48 -7.59 -22.46
CA LYS A 665 5.03 -8.85 -21.95
C LYS A 665 4.12 -9.45 -20.87
N ALA A 666 3.42 -8.64 -20.07
CA ALA A 666 2.38 -9.12 -19.15
C ALA A 666 1.20 -9.74 -19.91
N MET A 667 0.74 -9.10 -21.00
CA MET A 667 -0.30 -9.67 -21.87
C MET A 667 0.16 -10.98 -22.52
N VAL A 668 1.36 -11.03 -23.11
CA VAL A 668 1.96 -12.27 -23.63
C VAL A 668 2.07 -13.34 -22.54
N GLY A 669 2.40 -12.95 -21.30
CA GLY A 669 2.40 -13.82 -20.13
C GLY A 669 1.03 -14.42 -19.83
N PHE A 670 -0.05 -13.65 -19.93
CA PHE A 670 -1.42 -14.18 -19.83
C PHE A 670 -1.74 -15.12 -20.99
N LEU A 671 -1.51 -14.69 -22.23
CA LEU A 671 -1.92 -15.39 -23.45
C LEU A 671 -1.23 -16.77 -23.59
N THR A 672 0.08 -16.83 -23.29
CA THR A 672 0.86 -18.09 -23.24
C THR A 672 0.43 -19.03 -22.10
N HIS A 673 -0.29 -18.51 -21.11
CA HIS A 673 -0.87 -19.26 -20.00
C HIS A 673 -2.40 -19.44 -20.15
N THR A 674 -2.87 -19.42 -21.40
CA THR A 674 -4.18 -19.90 -21.83
C THR A 674 -4.03 -20.93 -22.94
N GLY A 675 -5.03 -21.77 -23.12
CA GLY A 675 -5.04 -22.85 -24.10
C GLY A 675 -6.23 -23.78 -23.85
N TYR A 676 -6.27 -24.93 -24.54
CA TYR A 676 -7.38 -25.88 -24.45
C TYR A 676 -7.82 -26.17 -23.00
N SER A 677 -6.90 -26.61 -22.15
CA SER A 677 -7.17 -26.94 -20.73
C SER A 677 -7.41 -25.74 -19.79
N HIS A 678 -7.20 -24.50 -20.23
CA HIS A 678 -7.47 -23.27 -19.47
C HIS A 678 -7.89 -22.14 -20.43
N GLY A 679 -9.16 -22.17 -20.82
CA GLY A 679 -9.80 -21.21 -21.73
C GLY A 679 -10.44 -21.82 -22.97
N GLY A 680 -9.97 -22.99 -23.43
CA GLY A 680 -10.56 -23.69 -24.58
C GLY A 680 -11.66 -24.71 -24.24
N ASN A 681 -11.92 -25.00 -22.95
CA ASN A 681 -13.05 -25.82 -22.50
C ASN A 681 -14.40 -25.36 -23.10
N GLY A 682 -14.57 -24.06 -23.40
CA GLY A 682 -15.78 -23.53 -24.04
C GLY A 682 -15.94 -23.99 -25.49
N PHE A 683 -14.83 -24.19 -26.22
CA PHE A 683 -14.83 -24.83 -27.53
C PHE A 683 -15.23 -26.31 -27.41
N GLU A 684 -14.60 -27.06 -26.50
CA GLU A 684 -14.97 -28.47 -26.30
C GLU A 684 -16.45 -28.62 -25.90
N GLY A 685 -16.99 -27.65 -25.15
CA GLY A 685 -18.41 -27.55 -24.82
C GLY A 685 -19.30 -27.31 -26.04
N MET A 686 -18.88 -26.46 -26.98
CA MET A 686 -19.61 -26.27 -28.25
C MET A 686 -19.59 -27.53 -29.11
N ALA A 687 -18.43 -28.16 -29.30
CA ALA A 687 -18.31 -29.40 -30.07
C ALA A 687 -19.18 -30.53 -29.46
N PHE A 688 -19.18 -30.62 -28.13
CA PHE A 688 -20.08 -31.53 -27.40
C PHE A 688 -21.56 -31.22 -27.67
N LEU A 689 -22.00 -29.96 -27.52
CA LEU A 689 -23.39 -29.55 -27.79
C LEU A 689 -23.79 -29.82 -29.25
N LEU A 690 -22.94 -29.48 -30.22
CA LEU A 690 -23.18 -29.72 -31.64
C LEU A 690 -23.46 -31.22 -31.91
N GLU A 691 -22.63 -32.12 -31.37
CA GLU A 691 -22.85 -33.56 -31.51
C GLU A 691 -24.11 -34.06 -30.77
N GLN A 692 -24.50 -33.45 -29.64
CA GLN A 692 -25.76 -33.82 -28.95
C GLN A 692 -27.02 -33.33 -29.67
N PHE A 693 -26.96 -32.26 -30.46
CA PHE A 693 -28.11 -31.65 -31.13
C PHE A 693 -28.15 -31.85 -32.66
N LYS A 694 -27.11 -32.44 -33.25
CA LYS A 694 -26.90 -32.72 -34.68
C LYS A 694 -28.15 -33.15 -35.45
N ASP A 695 -28.75 -34.26 -35.01
CA ASP A 695 -29.94 -34.88 -35.60
C ASP A 695 -31.22 -34.59 -34.79
N ALA A 696 -31.16 -33.71 -33.79
CA ALA A 696 -32.30 -33.40 -32.91
C ALA A 696 -33.37 -32.52 -33.60
N GLY A 697 -33.06 -31.92 -34.75
CA GLY A 697 -33.99 -31.04 -35.47
C GLY A 697 -34.14 -29.63 -34.88
N LEU A 698 -33.25 -29.22 -33.97
CA LEU A 698 -33.29 -27.90 -33.32
C LEU A 698 -33.21 -26.76 -34.35
N THR A 699 -34.26 -25.94 -34.40
CA THR A 699 -34.36 -24.75 -35.25
C THR A 699 -33.86 -23.49 -34.53
N ASP A 700 -34.45 -23.17 -33.39
CA ASP A 700 -34.15 -22.00 -32.57
C ASP A 700 -33.76 -22.42 -31.13
N PRO A 701 -32.52 -22.15 -30.67
CA PRO A 701 -32.07 -22.51 -29.33
C PRO A 701 -32.59 -21.57 -28.23
N SER A 702 -33.29 -20.49 -28.59
CA SER A 702 -33.93 -19.56 -27.65
C SER A 702 -35.41 -19.86 -27.41
N ASP A 703 -36.04 -20.69 -28.24
CA ASP A 703 -37.45 -21.07 -28.09
C ASP A 703 -37.65 -22.06 -26.92
N PRO A 704 -38.46 -21.74 -25.89
CA PRO A 704 -38.81 -22.70 -24.85
C PRO A 704 -39.77 -23.81 -25.32
N ALA A 705 -40.40 -23.67 -26.49
CA ALA A 705 -41.31 -24.65 -27.09
C ALA A 705 -40.65 -25.57 -28.15
N HIS A 706 -39.30 -25.61 -28.19
CA HIS A 706 -38.44 -26.35 -29.13
C HIS A 706 -38.75 -27.85 -29.36
N GLY A 707 -39.59 -28.48 -28.53
CA GLY A 707 -40.16 -29.81 -28.76
C GLY A 707 -39.26 -31.00 -28.39
N LEU A 708 -38.07 -30.77 -27.83
CA LEU A 708 -37.10 -31.83 -27.53
C LEU A 708 -37.19 -32.31 -26.07
N ASP A 709 -37.14 -33.63 -25.85
CA ASP A 709 -36.97 -34.20 -24.51
C ASP A 709 -35.49 -34.17 -24.08
N LEU A 710 -35.05 -32.99 -23.61
CA LEU A 710 -33.69 -32.77 -23.12
C LEU A 710 -33.31 -33.73 -21.97
N LYS A 711 -34.30 -34.21 -21.20
CA LYS A 711 -34.09 -35.13 -20.09
C LYS A 711 -33.84 -36.55 -20.58
N ALA A 712 -34.56 -37.01 -21.61
CA ALA A 712 -34.27 -38.26 -22.28
C ALA A 712 -32.88 -38.23 -22.96
N MET A 713 -32.53 -37.13 -23.64
CA MET A 713 -31.20 -36.93 -24.24
C MET A 713 -30.10 -37.01 -23.17
N ALA A 714 -30.22 -36.23 -22.09
CA ALA A 714 -29.29 -36.24 -20.96
C ALA A 714 -29.16 -37.62 -20.30
N THR A 715 -30.28 -38.33 -20.13
CA THR A 715 -30.33 -39.69 -19.55
C THR A 715 -29.66 -40.71 -20.47
N ALA A 716 -29.86 -40.62 -21.78
CA ALA A 716 -29.20 -41.49 -22.76
C ALA A 716 -27.68 -41.31 -22.72
N PHE A 717 -27.20 -40.06 -22.76
CA PHE A 717 -25.77 -39.76 -22.65
C PHE A 717 -25.18 -40.25 -21.32
N ALA A 718 -25.83 -39.96 -20.18
CA ALA A 718 -25.36 -40.35 -18.86
C ALA A 718 -25.22 -41.88 -18.69
N ARG A 719 -26.12 -42.67 -19.31
CA ARG A 719 -26.00 -44.14 -19.36
C ARG A 719 -24.79 -44.61 -20.14
N THR A 720 -24.53 -44.01 -21.30
CA THR A 720 -23.37 -44.34 -22.15
C THR A 720 -22.07 -43.97 -21.45
N TYR A 721 -21.96 -42.74 -20.92
CA TYR A 721 -20.80 -42.29 -20.16
C TYR A 721 -20.53 -43.14 -18.90
N ARG A 722 -21.57 -43.64 -18.20
CA ARG A 722 -21.37 -44.59 -17.09
C ARG A 722 -20.73 -45.91 -17.56
N ARG A 723 -21.10 -46.42 -18.73
CA ARG A 723 -20.52 -47.65 -19.30
C ARG A 723 -19.06 -47.43 -19.70
N GLU A 724 -18.78 -46.35 -20.44
CA GLU A 724 -17.42 -45.93 -20.80
C GLU A 724 -16.53 -45.79 -19.57
N LYS A 725 -17.02 -45.12 -18.51
CA LYS A 725 -16.31 -44.92 -17.25
C LYS A 725 -16.04 -46.22 -16.48
N ALA A 726 -16.92 -47.21 -16.57
CA ALA A 726 -16.69 -48.54 -16.01
C ALA A 726 -15.61 -49.29 -16.82
N GLN A 727 -15.75 -49.31 -18.15
CA GLN A 727 -14.82 -49.97 -19.06
C GLN A 727 -13.40 -49.36 -18.98
N ALA A 728 -13.28 -48.03 -18.95
CA ALA A 728 -11.99 -47.36 -18.79
C ALA A 728 -11.31 -47.71 -17.45
N LYS A 729 -12.10 -47.83 -16.36
CA LYS A 729 -11.59 -48.30 -15.05
C LYS A 729 -11.13 -49.76 -15.09
N GLU A 730 -11.81 -50.62 -15.85
CA GLU A 730 -11.42 -52.03 -16.04
C GLU A 730 -10.16 -52.18 -16.91
N LEU A 731 -9.99 -51.30 -17.91
CA LEU A 731 -8.82 -51.24 -18.80
C LEU A 731 -7.63 -50.47 -18.22
N GLY A 732 -7.81 -49.74 -17.11
CA GLY A 732 -6.79 -48.88 -16.52
C GLY A 732 -6.48 -47.61 -17.31
N THR A 733 -7.35 -47.22 -18.25
CA THR A 733 -7.22 -46.01 -19.07
C THR A 733 -7.90 -44.81 -18.41
N GLU A 734 -7.50 -43.60 -18.79
CA GLU A 734 -8.22 -42.39 -18.34
C GLU A 734 -9.66 -42.36 -18.85
N VAL A 735 -10.56 -41.79 -18.02
CA VAL A 735 -11.96 -41.55 -18.37
C VAL A 735 -12.02 -40.21 -19.09
N ARG A 736 -12.72 -40.13 -20.24
CA ARG A 736 -12.86 -38.85 -20.97
C ARG A 736 -13.43 -37.76 -20.05
N ALA A 737 -12.88 -36.55 -20.19
CA ALA A 737 -13.46 -35.37 -19.55
C ALA A 737 -14.88 -35.11 -20.09
N LEU A 738 -15.69 -34.39 -19.31
CA LEU A 738 -16.98 -33.86 -19.76
C LEU A 738 -16.85 -32.34 -19.92
N PRO A 739 -16.80 -31.82 -21.16
CA PRO A 739 -16.64 -30.39 -21.41
C PRO A 739 -17.69 -29.56 -20.69
N GLY A 740 -17.24 -28.56 -19.94
CA GLY A 740 -18.10 -27.66 -19.18
C GLY A 740 -18.73 -28.25 -17.89
N VAL A 741 -18.39 -29.49 -17.49
CA VAL A 741 -18.89 -30.14 -16.28
C VAL A 741 -17.73 -30.47 -15.34
N HIS A 742 -17.83 -30.07 -14.07
CA HIS A 742 -16.74 -30.23 -13.10
C HIS A 742 -17.11 -31.02 -11.84
N HIS A 743 -16.09 -31.71 -11.32
CA HIS A 743 -16.07 -32.29 -9.99
C HIS A 743 -16.33 -31.19 -8.92
N PRO A 744 -17.06 -31.46 -7.82
CA PRO A 744 -17.58 -30.44 -6.91
C PRO A 744 -16.60 -29.34 -6.49
N VAL A 745 -16.94 -28.11 -6.86
CA VAL A 745 -16.38 -26.83 -6.37
C VAL A 745 -16.46 -26.78 -4.85
N PHE A 746 -17.63 -27.13 -4.30
CA PHE A 746 -17.83 -27.36 -2.87
C PHE A 746 -17.68 -28.85 -2.54
N LYS A 747 -16.44 -29.30 -2.28
CA LYS A 747 -16.14 -30.68 -1.88
C LYS A 747 -17.07 -31.15 -0.76
N GLY A 748 -17.70 -32.32 -0.97
CA GLY A 748 -18.57 -32.97 0.03
C GLY A 748 -20.04 -32.54 0.03
N LYS A 749 -20.47 -31.55 -0.77
CA LYS A 749 -21.90 -31.26 -0.94
C LYS A 749 -22.57 -32.28 -1.87
N PRO A 750 -23.80 -32.78 -1.57
CA PRO A 750 -24.56 -33.66 -2.47
C PRO A 750 -24.88 -33.02 -3.83
N VAL A 751 -25.13 -31.71 -3.83
CA VAL A 751 -25.42 -30.90 -5.02
C VAL A 751 -24.43 -29.73 -5.08
N ASN A 752 -23.87 -29.47 -6.26
CA ASN A 752 -22.89 -28.43 -6.49
C ASN A 752 -23.33 -27.43 -7.57
N HIS A 753 -23.02 -26.15 -7.38
CA HIS A 753 -23.37 -25.05 -8.29
C HIS A 753 -22.19 -24.10 -8.47
N ASP A 754 -22.02 -23.54 -9.67
CA ASP A 754 -21.15 -22.38 -9.93
C ASP A 754 -21.98 -21.10 -9.71
N PRO A 755 -21.56 -20.13 -8.88
CA PRO A 755 -22.30 -18.89 -8.65
C PRO A 755 -22.63 -18.12 -9.93
N ARG A 756 -21.77 -18.19 -10.95
CA ARG A 756 -21.93 -17.48 -12.23
C ARG A 756 -23.00 -18.12 -13.11
N GLU A 757 -23.08 -19.44 -13.07
CA GLU A 757 -24.14 -20.19 -13.76
C GLU A 757 -25.50 -19.97 -13.10
N ARG A 758 -25.55 -19.93 -11.76
CA ARG A 758 -26.78 -19.54 -11.03
C ARG A 758 -27.22 -18.12 -11.40
N PHE A 759 -26.28 -17.16 -11.39
CA PHE A 759 -26.53 -15.78 -11.78
C PHE A 759 -27.09 -15.66 -13.21
N ILE A 760 -26.49 -16.35 -14.19
CA ILE A 760 -27.00 -16.39 -15.58
C ILE A 760 -28.38 -17.07 -15.66
N ALA A 761 -28.60 -18.17 -14.94
CA ALA A 761 -29.90 -18.84 -14.89
C ALA A 761 -31.01 -17.92 -14.35
N GLU A 762 -30.72 -17.19 -13.27
CA GLU A 762 -31.65 -16.22 -12.68
C GLU A 762 -31.85 -14.99 -13.58
N PHE A 763 -30.80 -14.48 -14.22
CA PHE A 763 -30.89 -13.35 -15.14
C PHE A 763 -31.79 -13.69 -16.34
N MET A 764 -31.53 -14.82 -17.01
CA MET A 764 -32.36 -15.26 -18.14
C MET A 764 -33.82 -15.44 -17.73
N ALA A 765 -34.08 -16.08 -16.59
CA ALA A 765 -35.44 -16.26 -16.08
C ALA A 765 -36.15 -14.92 -15.78
N ARG A 766 -35.45 -13.93 -15.19
CA ARG A 766 -36.00 -12.58 -14.94
C ARG A 766 -36.25 -11.79 -16.23
N GLN A 767 -35.48 -12.04 -17.29
CA GLN A 767 -35.64 -11.42 -18.61
C GLN A 767 -36.59 -12.20 -19.54
N GLY A 768 -37.20 -13.30 -19.07
CA GLY A 768 -38.04 -14.18 -19.91
C GLY A 768 -37.28 -14.90 -21.03
N LYS A 769 -35.94 -14.92 -20.99
CA LYS A 769 -35.08 -15.55 -22.00
C LYS A 769 -34.86 -17.04 -21.68
N TYR A 770 -34.72 -17.85 -22.71
CA TYR A 770 -34.43 -19.28 -22.61
C TYR A 770 -33.21 -19.65 -23.46
N ASN A 771 -32.60 -20.79 -23.15
CA ASN A 771 -31.45 -21.33 -23.87
C ASN A 771 -31.45 -22.87 -23.77
N VAL A 772 -31.73 -23.55 -24.88
CA VAL A 772 -31.82 -25.01 -24.99
C VAL A 772 -30.54 -25.71 -24.50
N PHE A 773 -29.37 -25.17 -24.86
CA PHE A 773 -28.08 -25.76 -24.53
C PHE A 773 -27.75 -25.69 -23.03
N HIS A 774 -28.08 -24.57 -22.39
CA HIS A 774 -27.94 -24.40 -20.93
C HIS A 774 -28.94 -25.26 -20.16
N ALA A 775 -30.18 -25.37 -20.64
CA ALA A 775 -31.18 -26.27 -20.09
C ALA A 775 -30.73 -27.74 -20.18
N PHE A 776 -30.19 -28.17 -21.32
CA PHE A 776 -29.61 -29.51 -21.50
C PHE A 776 -28.43 -29.76 -20.55
N TYR A 777 -27.51 -28.81 -20.40
CA TYR A 777 -26.40 -28.94 -19.43
C TYR A 777 -26.89 -29.13 -17.98
N ARG A 778 -28.01 -28.50 -17.61
CA ARG A 778 -28.63 -28.66 -16.29
C ARG A 778 -29.29 -30.03 -16.09
N GLU A 779 -29.98 -30.57 -17.10
CA GLU A 779 -30.49 -31.94 -17.07
C GLU A 779 -29.33 -32.97 -17.06
N LEU A 780 -28.26 -32.71 -17.81
CA LEU A 780 -27.08 -33.58 -17.91
C LEU A 780 -26.41 -33.81 -16.54
N VAL A 781 -26.16 -32.77 -15.75
CA VAL A 781 -25.50 -32.94 -14.44
C VAL A 781 -26.37 -33.70 -13.44
N GLN A 782 -27.70 -33.60 -13.55
CA GLN A 782 -28.64 -34.38 -12.75
C GLN A 782 -28.70 -35.84 -13.23
N ALA A 783 -28.79 -36.07 -14.55
CA ALA A 783 -28.80 -37.40 -15.14
C ALA A 783 -27.51 -38.20 -14.84
N LEU A 784 -26.35 -37.54 -14.78
CA LEU A 784 -25.08 -38.16 -14.39
C LEU A 784 -25.06 -38.65 -12.93
N HIS A 785 -25.75 -37.96 -12.03
CA HIS A 785 -25.98 -38.42 -10.66
C HIS A 785 -27.01 -39.56 -10.63
N ASP A 786 -28.18 -39.36 -11.25
CA ASP A 786 -29.32 -40.29 -11.17
C ASP A 786 -29.05 -41.63 -11.87
N GLN A 787 -28.21 -41.63 -12.92
CA GLN A 787 -27.72 -42.87 -13.54
C GLN A 787 -26.53 -43.48 -12.80
N GLY A 788 -26.01 -42.86 -11.74
CA GLY A 788 -24.90 -43.37 -10.93
C GLY A 788 -23.52 -43.27 -11.59
N ALA A 789 -23.30 -42.31 -12.50
CA ALA A 789 -21.97 -42.01 -13.04
C ALA A 789 -21.11 -41.18 -12.06
N SER A 790 -21.75 -40.52 -11.10
CA SER A 790 -21.15 -39.73 -10.02
C SER A 790 -21.93 -39.93 -8.70
N PRO A 791 -21.28 -39.92 -7.52
CA PRO A 791 -21.96 -39.90 -6.23
C PRO A 791 -22.49 -38.50 -5.83
N TYR A 792 -22.25 -37.48 -6.65
CA TYR A 792 -22.67 -36.09 -6.44
C TYR A 792 -23.24 -35.49 -7.73
N VAL A 793 -24.23 -34.60 -7.63
CA VAL A 793 -24.64 -33.76 -8.77
C VAL A 793 -23.52 -32.77 -9.06
N PHE A 794 -22.92 -32.87 -10.25
CA PHE A 794 -21.87 -31.96 -10.71
C PHE A 794 -22.40 -30.55 -10.95
N CYS A 795 -21.52 -29.55 -11.04
CA CYS A 795 -21.92 -28.24 -11.55
C CYS A 795 -21.70 -28.15 -13.06
N VAL A 796 -22.65 -27.49 -13.72
CA VAL A 796 -22.40 -26.74 -14.95
C VAL A 796 -21.42 -25.61 -14.58
N ASN A 797 -20.27 -25.53 -15.23
CA ASN A 797 -19.25 -24.51 -14.95
C ASN A 797 -19.42 -23.28 -15.87
N VAL A 798 -18.54 -22.27 -15.74
CA VAL A 798 -18.56 -21.09 -16.62
C VAL A 798 -18.27 -21.41 -18.10
N ASP A 799 -17.49 -22.46 -18.40
CA ASP A 799 -17.17 -22.84 -19.77
C ASP A 799 -18.40 -23.43 -20.51
N ALA A 800 -19.23 -24.21 -19.82
CA ALA A 800 -20.54 -24.63 -20.33
C ALA A 800 -21.48 -23.43 -20.56
N VAL A 801 -21.40 -22.39 -19.73
CA VAL A 801 -22.17 -21.16 -19.90
C VAL A 801 -21.69 -20.36 -21.12
N ILE A 802 -20.37 -20.26 -21.35
CA ILE A 802 -19.81 -19.71 -22.60
C ILE A 802 -20.33 -20.51 -23.80
N ALA A 803 -20.15 -21.84 -23.78
CA ALA A 803 -20.55 -22.72 -24.87
C ALA A 803 -22.04 -22.58 -25.20
N ALA A 804 -22.91 -22.64 -24.20
CA ALA A 804 -24.36 -22.57 -24.38
C ALA A 804 -24.85 -21.18 -24.85
N LEU A 805 -24.36 -20.09 -24.27
CA LEU A 805 -24.78 -18.74 -24.65
C LEU A 805 -24.23 -18.33 -26.01
N LEU A 806 -22.94 -18.58 -26.27
CA LEU A 806 -22.32 -18.19 -27.54
C LEU A 806 -22.75 -19.10 -28.70
N LEU A 807 -23.03 -20.40 -28.46
CA LEU A 807 -23.56 -21.26 -29.51
C LEU A 807 -24.99 -20.85 -29.89
N ALA A 808 -25.83 -20.46 -28.92
CA ALA A 808 -27.15 -19.93 -29.22
C ALA A 808 -27.09 -18.60 -29.99
N LEU A 809 -26.17 -17.71 -29.60
CA LEU A 809 -25.92 -16.42 -30.25
C LEU A 809 -25.47 -16.56 -31.71
N LEU A 810 -24.61 -17.56 -32.00
CA LEU A 810 -24.07 -17.82 -33.34
C LEU A 810 -24.88 -18.85 -34.15
N TRP A 811 -25.92 -19.47 -33.57
CA TRP A 811 -26.62 -20.61 -34.15
C TRP A 811 -27.20 -20.33 -35.54
N LYS A 812 -27.82 -19.17 -35.74
CA LYS A 812 -28.44 -18.76 -37.00
C LYS A 812 -27.40 -18.64 -38.14
N ASP A 813 -26.25 -18.06 -37.83
CA ASP A 813 -25.18 -17.83 -38.78
C ASP A 813 -24.46 -19.16 -39.09
N PHE A 814 -24.29 -20.04 -38.11
CA PHE A 814 -23.83 -21.42 -38.31
C PHE A 814 -24.81 -22.25 -39.16
N LYS A 815 -26.10 -22.28 -38.81
CA LYS A 815 -27.12 -23.07 -39.52
C LYS A 815 -27.40 -22.58 -40.95
N SER A 816 -27.04 -21.33 -41.28
CA SER A 816 -27.08 -20.82 -42.65
C SER A 816 -25.78 -21.07 -43.45
N GLY A 817 -24.73 -21.61 -42.81
CA GLY A 817 -23.42 -21.82 -43.42
C GLY A 817 -22.56 -20.55 -43.53
N ALA A 818 -22.93 -19.46 -42.87
CA ALA A 818 -22.14 -18.24 -42.79
C ALA A 818 -20.98 -18.34 -41.78
N LEU A 819 -21.06 -19.28 -40.83
CA LEU A 819 -19.96 -19.69 -39.95
C LEU A 819 -19.76 -21.21 -40.07
N THR A 820 -18.50 -21.64 -40.07
CA THR A 820 -18.12 -23.06 -39.97
C THR A 820 -17.99 -23.50 -38.52
N GLU A 821 -17.85 -24.82 -38.27
CA GLU A 821 -17.55 -25.33 -36.93
C GLU A 821 -16.29 -24.67 -36.36
N ARG A 822 -15.22 -24.54 -37.16
CA ARG A 822 -13.94 -23.90 -36.79
C ARG A 822 -14.09 -22.43 -36.35
N ASP A 823 -15.05 -21.71 -36.91
CA ASP A 823 -15.31 -20.32 -36.54
C ASP A 823 -15.98 -20.23 -35.16
N LEU A 824 -16.83 -21.22 -34.82
CA LEU A 824 -17.39 -21.38 -33.47
C LEU A 824 -16.29 -21.73 -32.45
N GLU A 825 -15.36 -22.64 -32.78
CA GLU A 825 -14.18 -22.95 -31.93
C GLU A 825 -13.37 -21.67 -31.64
N THR A 826 -13.10 -20.91 -32.72
CA THR A 826 -12.33 -19.68 -32.71
C THR A 826 -13.01 -18.60 -31.86
N ALA A 827 -14.32 -18.40 -32.03
CA ALA A 827 -15.11 -17.46 -31.25
C ALA A 827 -15.14 -17.84 -29.75
N ALA A 828 -15.38 -19.12 -29.42
CA ALA A 828 -15.45 -19.59 -28.02
C ALA A 828 -14.18 -19.31 -27.23
N PHE A 829 -13.01 -19.61 -27.82
CA PHE A 829 -11.73 -19.30 -27.17
C PHE A 829 -11.48 -17.78 -27.17
N THR A 830 -11.84 -17.06 -28.23
CA THR A 830 -11.63 -15.61 -28.35
C THR A 830 -12.43 -14.80 -27.31
N VAL A 831 -13.69 -15.15 -27.03
CA VAL A 831 -14.49 -14.52 -25.94
C VAL A 831 -13.81 -14.68 -24.58
N PHE A 832 -13.26 -15.87 -24.30
CA PHE A 832 -12.49 -16.08 -23.08
C PHE A 832 -11.28 -15.15 -23.01
N LEU A 833 -10.50 -15.05 -24.10
CA LEU A 833 -9.33 -14.18 -24.15
C LEU A 833 -9.68 -12.70 -23.96
N TYR A 834 -10.78 -12.21 -24.54
CA TYR A 834 -11.26 -10.84 -24.29
C TYR A 834 -11.60 -10.59 -22.81
N GLY A 835 -12.20 -11.57 -22.13
CA GLY A 835 -12.45 -11.49 -20.68
C GLY A 835 -11.15 -11.48 -19.86
N ARG A 836 -10.21 -12.39 -20.16
CA ARG A 836 -8.95 -12.51 -19.40
C ARG A 836 -7.90 -11.43 -19.72
N MET A 837 -8.18 -10.55 -20.68
CA MET A 837 -7.35 -9.39 -21.05
C MET A 837 -7.53 -8.19 -20.10
N ILE A 838 -8.61 -8.19 -19.29
CA ILE A 838 -8.99 -7.16 -18.31
C ILE A 838 -8.46 -7.53 -16.92
#